data_AF-A0A926GQA1-F1
#
_entry.id   AF-A0A926GQA1-F1
#
_cell.length_a   1.000
_cell.length_b   1.000
_cell.length_c   1.000
_cell.angle_alpha   90.00
_cell.angle_beta   90.00
_cell.angle_gamma   90.00
#
_symmetry.space_group_name_H-M   'P 1'
#
loop_
_entity.id
_entity.type
_entity.pdbx_description
1 polymer ?
#
loop_
_entity_poly.entity_id
_entity_poly.type
_entity_poly.pdbx_seq_one_letter_code
_entity_poly.pdbx_strand_id
1 'polypeptide(L)'
;MEDRERRIGWWVSGGVHTALLLWAIIGVVFFKPQESTPVRSTQVATISGAEFEALAAASRGAGPVNPDATAVATMSEPSVEENAGANPAAASAPAPESAAQELAQPDETDAGPDLTDFANEQPVEVATDLPNSADNRTESRDVTPESPAQTQAPTTERQPTQPQVPPTDRAAEPVAPRSALALDQSATPRQRPDGLVANHRARVAAQEAARQAAADAARAAREAAEAAEQQRLTAQREAAEEARRQAAEREEARRQAEAEAEAAEERQAEEARAEERREAAQRRAAAEREAAAKAEREQAAAERAEREAEERRAAEAQERRAQEERREAARREAEQARQEQERREADARAAEERAAEERAAEERAAEERRATEERAEEQRRAAEERAEEERRASRERAEREEAERQAAAEREAEERAATERAEREAEERRAEERRAAEAREAEERRAMEDALREAQGTAGADGADTASTGNATGGNSQMIEGGSGASAAQDPLAAALAGAMSDSGGGSTAPPADPGMAQPMQLMPSPIEPRPLPDPAEAAPENVTYGMNGGAPTSEPLSLAEKDKFRVALGDQWNVGALSAEGLQMHISVEFDIARNGRPHADSIRLVDYRNGSEAAARQAFEVARRGIIMSGRGGFPLPPGKYDRWHNVVAGFSAEGVEIE
;
A
#
# COMPACT_ATOMS: atom_id res chain seq x y z
N MET A 1 2.01 -10.29 22.81
CA MET A 1 3.26 -9.56 22.44
C MET A 1 3.03 -8.57 21.30
N GLU A 2 1.93 -8.75 20.55
CA GLU A 2 1.51 -8.00 19.36
C GLU A 2 1.68 -6.45 19.43
N ASP A 3 1.49 -5.83 20.59
CA ASP A 3 1.62 -4.37 20.79
C ASP A 3 3.03 -3.79 20.56
N ARG A 4 4.08 -4.64 20.53
CA ARG A 4 5.41 -4.22 20.06
C ARG A 4 5.54 -4.42 18.55
N GLU A 5 5.10 -5.55 18.02
CA GLU A 5 5.15 -5.88 16.59
C GLU A 5 4.38 -4.86 15.73
N ARG A 6 3.17 -4.46 16.15
CA ARG A 6 2.39 -3.42 15.45
C ARG A 6 3.08 -2.05 15.44
N ARG A 7 3.75 -1.68 16.53
CA ARG A 7 4.54 -0.42 16.61
C ARG A 7 5.79 -0.49 15.74
N ILE A 8 6.51 -1.61 15.76
CA ILE A 8 7.70 -1.81 14.91
C ILE A 8 7.29 -1.78 13.43
N GLY A 9 6.21 -2.46 13.05
CA GLY A 9 5.70 -2.47 11.67
C GLY A 9 5.34 -1.08 11.15
N TRP A 10 4.74 -0.22 11.98
CA TRP A 10 4.43 1.17 11.59
C TRP A 10 5.70 2.00 11.35
N TRP A 11 6.71 1.89 12.23
CA TRP A 11 7.99 2.57 12.06
C TRP A 11 8.79 2.06 10.86
N VAL A 12 8.82 0.75 10.61
CA VAL A 12 9.47 0.16 9.42
C VAL A 12 8.78 0.63 8.15
N SER A 13 7.45 0.58 8.09
CA SER A 13 6.69 1.06 6.93
C SER A 13 6.92 2.56 6.68
N GLY A 14 6.87 3.40 7.73
CA GLY A 14 7.15 4.83 7.63
C GLY A 14 8.58 5.14 7.14
N GLY A 15 9.58 4.37 7.59
CA GLY A 15 10.96 4.48 7.12
C GLY A 15 11.12 4.12 5.64
N VAL A 16 10.46 3.05 5.17
CA VAL A 16 10.50 2.65 3.75
C VAL A 16 9.88 3.72 2.85
N HIS A 17 8.70 4.24 3.21
CA HIS A 17 8.01 5.25 2.38
C HIS A 17 8.76 6.60 2.35
N THR A 18 9.33 7.03 3.48
CA THR A 18 10.13 8.27 3.51
C THR A 18 11.45 8.13 2.75
N ALA A 19 12.12 6.96 2.80
CA ALA A 19 13.30 6.69 1.98
C ALA A 19 12.98 6.69 0.47
N LEU A 20 11.84 6.12 0.06
CA LEU A 20 11.41 6.07 -1.34
C LEU A 20 11.06 7.46 -1.89
N LEU A 21 10.36 8.29 -1.10
CA LEU A 21 10.11 9.70 -1.41
C LEU A 21 11.42 10.52 -1.52
N LEU A 22 12.36 10.32 -0.60
CA LEU A 22 13.67 11.00 -0.64
C LEU A 22 14.47 10.58 -1.88
N TRP A 23 14.46 9.30 -2.24
CA TRP A 23 15.11 8.78 -3.45
C TRP A 23 14.48 9.35 -4.72
N ALA A 24 13.17 9.47 -4.80
CA ALA A 24 12.48 10.09 -5.95
C ALA A 24 12.89 11.57 -6.12
N ILE A 25 12.93 12.34 -5.03
CA ILE A 25 13.36 13.75 -5.04
C ILE A 25 14.82 13.88 -5.50
N ILE A 26 15.73 13.05 -4.96
CA ILE A 26 17.15 13.05 -5.35
C ILE A 26 17.32 12.61 -6.81
N GLY A 27 16.57 11.60 -7.26
CA GLY A 27 16.58 11.12 -8.64
C GLY A 27 16.23 12.23 -9.65
N VAL A 28 15.17 12.99 -9.39
CA VAL A 28 14.75 14.12 -10.25
C VAL A 28 15.80 15.26 -10.29
N VAL A 29 16.58 15.45 -9.22
CA VAL A 29 17.64 16.47 -9.18
C VAL A 29 18.88 16.05 -9.98
N PHE A 30 19.24 14.76 -9.97
CA PHE A 30 20.45 14.25 -10.65
C PHE A 30 20.21 13.74 -12.08
N PHE A 31 19.02 13.24 -12.40
CA PHE A 31 18.67 12.71 -13.74
C PHE A 31 17.78 13.68 -14.52
N LYS A 32 18.32 14.83 -14.89
CA LYS A 32 17.72 15.66 -15.95
C LYS A 32 17.92 14.98 -17.32
N PRO A 33 16.87 14.80 -18.14
CA PRO A 33 17.06 14.35 -19.52
C PRO A 33 17.94 15.36 -20.26
N GLN A 34 18.97 14.88 -20.96
CA GLN A 34 19.72 15.70 -21.90
C GLN A 34 18.87 15.90 -23.16
N GLU A 35 18.83 17.11 -23.69
CA GLU A 35 18.19 17.36 -24.98
C GLU A 35 18.99 16.63 -26.08
N SER A 36 18.35 15.66 -26.73
CA SER A 36 18.95 14.91 -27.83
C SER A 36 19.17 15.84 -29.02
N THR A 37 20.44 16.09 -29.37
CA THR A 37 20.77 16.85 -30.58
C THR A 37 20.17 16.17 -31.81
N PRO A 38 19.54 16.93 -32.74
CA PRO A 38 18.89 16.35 -33.90
C PRO A 38 19.93 15.72 -34.83
N VAL A 39 19.95 14.39 -34.87
CA VAL A 39 20.86 13.61 -35.71
C VAL A 39 20.55 13.91 -37.19
N ARG A 40 21.47 14.60 -37.86
CA ARG A 40 21.40 14.80 -39.32
C ARG A 40 21.78 13.51 -40.04
N SER A 41 20.82 12.61 -40.21
CA SER A 41 20.97 11.44 -41.06
C SER A 41 21.10 11.85 -42.53
N THR A 42 22.31 11.78 -43.09
CA THR A 42 22.52 11.86 -44.54
C THR A 42 22.02 10.57 -45.17
N GLN A 43 20.81 10.58 -45.73
CA GLN A 43 20.26 9.45 -46.47
C GLN A 43 21.06 9.20 -47.74
N VAL A 44 21.92 8.18 -47.74
CA VAL A 44 22.53 7.62 -48.95
C VAL A 44 21.54 6.61 -49.53
N ALA A 45 20.57 7.10 -50.31
CA ALA A 45 19.65 6.25 -51.03
C ALA A 45 20.38 5.52 -52.17
N THR A 46 20.27 4.19 -52.22
CA THR A 46 20.63 3.43 -53.41
C THR A 46 19.59 3.71 -54.49
N ILE A 47 19.97 4.48 -55.51
CA ILE A 47 19.07 4.83 -56.62
C ILE A 47 18.48 3.57 -57.24
N SER A 48 17.17 3.55 -57.47
CA SER A 48 16.53 2.34 -58.02
C SER A 48 16.87 2.17 -59.51
N GLY A 49 16.82 0.94 -60.03
CA GLY A 49 17.15 0.67 -61.44
C GLY A 49 16.28 1.48 -62.43
N ALA A 50 14.99 1.59 -62.13
CA ALA A 50 14.03 2.38 -62.92
C ALA A 50 14.30 3.90 -62.84
N GLU A 51 14.76 4.39 -61.69
CA GLU A 51 15.08 5.80 -61.46
C GLU A 51 16.42 6.20 -62.12
N PHE A 52 17.41 5.30 -62.10
CA PHE A 52 18.60 5.43 -62.93
C PHE A 52 18.26 5.44 -64.43
N GLU A 53 17.34 4.56 -64.87
CA GLU A 53 16.89 4.53 -66.26
C GLU A 53 16.09 5.79 -66.64
N ALA A 54 15.32 6.37 -65.72
CA ALA A 54 14.67 7.67 -65.89
C ALA A 54 15.67 8.83 -66.03
N LEU A 55 16.73 8.90 -65.20
CA LEU A 55 17.81 9.88 -65.38
C LEU A 55 18.60 9.63 -66.68
N ALA A 56 18.78 8.38 -67.08
CA ALA A 56 19.38 8.03 -68.37
C ALA A 56 18.49 8.44 -69.56
N ALA A 57 17.16 8.37 -69.44
CA ALA A 57 16.23 8.88 -70.45
C ALA A 57 16.23 10.41 -70.53
N ALA A 58 16.20 11.09 -69.37
CA ALA A 58 16.27 12.55 -69.27
C ALA A 58 17.59 13.12 -69.86
N SER A 59 18.74 12.51 -69.54
CA SER A 59 20.04 12.90 -70.11
C SER A 59 20.19 12.57 -71.61
N ARG A 60 19.34 11.70 -72.16
CA ARG A 60 19.20 11.48 -73.62
C ARG A 60 18.16 12.40 -74.28
N GLY A 61 17.60 13.37 -73.54
CA GLY A 61 16.64 14.35 -74.04
C GLY A 61 15.22 13.81 -74.28
N ALA A 62 14.90 12.62 -73.77
CA ALA A 62 13.63 11.93 -73.99
C ALA A 62 12.88 11.69 -72.67
N GLY A 63 12.39 12.78 -72.06
CA GLY A 63 11.48 12.76 -70.92
C GLY A 63 10.12 13.37 -71.28
N PRO A 64 9.02 13.00 -70.60
CA PRO A 64 7.70 13.55 -70.86
C PRO A 64 7.63 15.03 -70.47
N VAL A 65 7.10 15.86 -71.37
CA VAL A 65 6.90 17.30 -71.12
C VAL A 65 5.54 17.54 -70.45
N ASN A 66 5.55 18.23 -69.31
CA ASN A 66 4.36 18.65 -68.57
C ASN A 66 4.09 20.14 -68.90
N PRO A 67 2.83 20.56 -69.20
CA PRO A 67 2.60 21.83 -69.90
C PRO A 67 2.83 23.12 -69.08
N ASP A 68 2.88 23.06 -67.75
CA ASP A 68 2.94 24.25 -66.87
C ASP A 68 4.34 24.87 -66.68
N ALA A 69 5.33 24.49 -67.51
CA ALA A 69 6.74 24.88 -67.34
C ALA A 69 7.09 26.35 -67.69
N THR A 70 6.15 27.30 -67.56
CA THR A 70 6.36 28.73 -67.86
C THR A 70 5.81 29.69 -66.80
N ALA A 71 6.24 29.53 -65.55
CA ALA A 71 6.09 30.53 -64.49
C ALA A 71 7.48 31.01 -64.01
N VAL A 72 7.87 32.23 -64.38
CA VAL A 72 9.15 32.83 -63.97
C VAL A 72 8.97 33.61 -62.67
N ALA A 73 9.78 33.33 -61.65
CA ALA A 73 9.74 34.01 -60.37
C ALA A 73 10.21 35.48 -60.48
N THR A 74 9.53 36.38 -59.77
CA THR A 74 9.97 37.76 -59.54
C THR A 74 10.16 38.02 -58.05
N MET A 75 11.15 38.85 -57.73
CA MET A 75 11.71 39.03 -56.38
C MET A 75 11.06 40.23 -55.65
N SER A 76 11.14 40.27 -54.32
CA SER A 76 10.35 41.16 -53.45
C SER A 76 11.04 42.46 -53.01
N GLU A 77 10.30 43.28 -52.24
CA GLU A 77 10.68 44.51 -51.47
C GLU A 77 10.55 45.88 -52.17
N PRO A 78 10.30 47.00 -51.43
CA PRO A 78 9.77 47.16 -50.06
C PRO A 78 8.58 48.18 -49.95
N SER A 79 8.14 48.49 -48.71
CA SER A 79 6.97 49.32 -48.35
C SER A 79 7.22 50.84 -48.25
N VAL A 80 6.20 51.67 -48.51
CA VAL A 80 6.08 53.11 -48.09
C VAL A 80 4.59 53.48 -47.87
N GLU A 81 4.29 54.49 -47.04
CA GLU A 81 2.94 54.83 -46.53
C GLU A 81 1.99 55.69 -47.40
N GLU A 82 0.69 55.53 -47.09
CA GLU A 82 -0.36 56.56 -46.86
C GLU A 82 -0.40 57.89 -47.66
N ASN A 83 -1.44 58.04 -48.51
CA ASN A 83 -2.35 59.20 -48.36
C ASN A 83 -3.78 58.97 -48.88
N ALA A 84 -4.70 59.87 -48.51
CA ALA A 84 -6.15 59.71 -48.67
C ALA A 84 -6.72 60.25 -50.00
N GLY A 85 -7.89 59.76 -50.41
CA GLY A 85 -8.46 60.03 -51.75
C GLY A 85 -9.99 59.91 -51.89
N ALA A 86 -10.75 60.58 -51.01
CA ALA A 86 -12.18 60.90 -51.16
C ALA A 86 -13.21 59.75 -51.33
N ASN A 87 -14.08 59.59 -50.32
CA ASN A 87 -15.29 58.78 -50.34
C ASN A 87 -16.53 59.72 -50.28
N PRO A 88 -17.59 59.55 -51.11
CA PRO A 88 -18.82 60.32 -50.97
C PRO A 88 -20.04 59.48 -50.55
N ALA A 89 -20.70 59.94 -49.47
CA ALA A 89 -22.11 59.73 -49.11
C ALA A 89 -22.70 58.29 -49.12
N ALA A 90 -22.98 57.77 -47.92
CA ALA A 90 -24.00 56.73 -47.74
C ALA A 90 -25.42 57.31 -47.91
N ALA A 91 -26.31 56.56 -48.53
CA ALA A 91 -27.75 56.84 -48.60
C ALA A 91 -28.55 55.65 -48.05
N SER A 92 -29.67 55.92 -47.37
CA SER A 92 -30.42 54.91 -46.61
C SER A 92 -31.08 53.84 -47.47
N ALA A 93 -30.98 52.58 -47.05
CA ALA A 93 -31.87 51.52 -47.51
C ALA A 93 -33.26 51.66 -46.83
N PRO A 94 -34.37 51.40 -47.53
CA PRO A 94 -35.70 51.35 -46.93
C PRO A 94 -35.91 50.04 -46.15
N ALA A 95 -36.76 50.07 -45.13
CA ALA A 95 -37.17 48.88 -44.40
C ALA A 95 -38.24 48.08 -45.19
N PRO A 96 -38.21 46.73 -45.17
CA PRO A 96 -39.29 45.92 -45.72
C PRO A 96 -40.49 45.89 -44.76
N GLU A 97 -41.69 46.15 -45.27
CA GLU A 97 -42.94 46.04 -44.50
C GLU A 97 -43.37 44.58 -44.30
N SER A 98 -44.06 44.29 -43.19
CA SER A 98 -44.51 42.94 -42.86
C SER A 98 -45.85 42.59 -43.53
N ALA A 99 -45.80 41.69 -44.52
CA ALA A 99 -46.99 41.09 -45.12
C ALA A 99 -46.71 39.65 -45.63
N ALA A 100 -46.50 38.71 -44.70
CA ALA A 100 -46.47 37.28 -44.99
C ALA A 100 -47.55 36.60 -44.14
N GLN A 101 -48.53 35.97 -44.79
CA GLN A 101 -49.64 35.29 -44.11
C GLN A 101 -49.14 34.08 -43.32
N GLU A 102 -49.61 33.94 -42.08
CA GLU A 102 -49.49 32.71 -41.33
C GLU A 102 -50.43 31.66 -41.95
N LEU A 103 -49.84 30.62 -42.56
CA LEU A 103 -50.56 29.47 -43.10
C LEU A 103 -50.35 28.27 -42.17
N ALA A 104 -51.44 27.55 -41.90
CA ALA A 104 -51.44 26.43 -40.96
C ALA A 104 -50.58 25.26 -41.44
N GLN A 105 -50.09 24.47 -40.47
CA GLN A 105 -49.42 23.20 -40.74
C GLN A 105 -50.40 22.21 -41.39
N PRO A 106 -49.99 21.45 -42.42
CA PRO A 106 -50.81 20.35 -42.93
C PRO A 106 -50.70 19.13 -42.01
N ASP A 107 -51.80 18.82 -41.31
CA ASP A 107 -52.10 17.43 -41.00
C ASP A 107 -52.42 16.70 -42.31
N GLU A 108 -51.81 15.54 -42.52
CA GLU A 108 -52.39 14.28 -43.03
C GLU A 108 -51.25 13.23 -43.08
N THR A 109 -51.56 11.96 -42.83
CA THR A 109 -50.53 10.91 -42.73
C THR A 109 -50.40 10.18 -44.05
N ASP A 110 -49.36 10.46 -44.83
CA ASP A 110 -49.13 9.75 -46.09
C ASP A 110 -48.80 8.27 -45.81
N ALA A 111 -49.58 7.37 -46.41
CA ALA A 111 -49.56 5.96 -46.08
C ALA A 111 -48.46 5.25 -46.90
N GLY A 112 -47.50 4.64 -46.20
CA GLY A 112 -46.53 3.75 -46.84
C GLY A 112 -47.22 2.62 -47.62
N PRO A 113 -46.62 2.11 -48.71
CA PRO A 113 -47.26 1.18 -49.62
C PRO A 113 -47.73 -0.10 -48.89
N ASP A 114 -48.97 -0.50 -49.17
CA ASP A 114 -49.59 -1.68 -48.59
C ASP A 114 -48.90 -2.97 -49.08
N LEU A 115 -48.45 -3.80 -48.14
CA LEU A 115 -47.75 -5.06 -48.38
C LEU A 115 -48.61 -6.30 -48.05
N THR A 116 -49.91 -6.11 -47.78
CA THR A 116 -50.82 -7.20 -47.35
C THR A 116 -51.00 -8.29 -48.42
N ASP A 117 -50.74 -7.98 -49.69
CA ASP A 117 -50.90 -8.90 -50.85
C ASP A 117 -49.82 -10.01 -50.93
N PHE A 118 -48.79 -9.96 -50.07
CA PHE A 118 -47.73 -11.00 -49.99
C PHE A 118 -47.84 -11.91 -48.75
N ALA A 119 -48.91 -11.77 -47.95
CA ALA A 119 -49.12 -12.57 -46.76
C ALA A 119 -50.33 -13.51 -46.90
N ASN A 120 -50.06 -14.83 -46.85
CA ASN A 120 -51.03 -15.92 -46.64
C ASN A 120 -51.91 -16.36 -47.84
N GLU A 121 -51.28 -16.96 -48.87
CA GLU A 121 -51.95 -18.06 -49.59
C GLU A 121 -51.83 -19.37 -48.78
N GLN A 122 -52.93 -20.13 -48.68
CA GLN A 122 -52.94 -21.45 -48.04
C GLN A 122 -52.63 -22.54 -49.07
N PRO A 123 -51.83 -23.57 -48.73
CA PRO A 123 -51.49 -24.64 -49.66
C PRO A 123 -52.72 -25.49 -50.00
N VAL A 124 -53.06 -25.57 -51.28
CA VAL A 124 -54.10 -26.46 -51.81
C VAL A 124 -53.50 -27.87 -51.97
N GLU A 125 -54.09 -28.88 -51.31
CA GLU A 125 -53.70 -30.27 -51.54
C GLU A 125 -54.07 -30.73 -52.95
N VAL A 126 -53.06 -31.06 -53.76
CA VAL A 126 -53.22 -31.75 -55.04
C VAL A 126 -52.48 -33.08 -54.97
N ALA A 127 -53.23 -34.17 -54.78
CA ALA A 127 -52.66 -35.51 -54.70
C ALA A 127 -52.04 -35.92 -56.04
N THR A 128 -50.73 -36.23 -56.04
CA THR A 128 -50.03 -36.85 -57.17
C THR A 128 -49.19 -38.01 -56.64
N ASP A 129 -49.29 -39.17 -57.27
CA ASP A 129 -48.89 -40.47 -56.73
C ASP A 129 -47.61 -41.01 -57.39
N LEU A 130 -46.52 -41.16 -56.61
CA LEU A 130 -45.31 -41.90 -56.98
C LEU A 130 -44.55 -42.39 -55.71
N PRO A 131 -43.87 -43.56 -55.75
CA PRO A 131 -43.45 -44.27 -54.55
C PRO A 131 -42.06 -43.91 -53.99
N ASN A 132 -41.88 -44.20 -52.70
CA ASN A 132 -40.66 -43.99 -51.91
C ASN A 132 -39.50 -44.96 -52.25
N SER A 133 -38.28 -44.52 -51.94
CA SER A 133 -37.14 -45.39 -51.61
C SER A 133 -36.23 -44.61 -50.64
N ALA A 134 -36.45 -44.71 -49.33
CA ALA A 134 -36.06 -45.83 -48.45
C ALA A 134 -34.61 -45.68 -47.94
N ASP A 135 -34.47 -45.41 -46.65
CA ASP A 135 -33.20 -45.53 -45.91
C ASP A 135 -32.63 -46.95 -46.03
N ASN A 136 -31.30 -47.05 -46.13
CA ASN A 136 -30.58 -47.92 -45.19
C ASN A 136 -29.19 -47.38 -44.88
N ARG A 137 -28.60 -47.88 -43.79
CA ARG A 137 -27.44 -47.31 -43.10
C ARG A 137 -26.36 -48.37 -42.89
N THR A 138 -25.12 -47.90 -42.74
CA THR A 138 -23.98 -48.59 -42.08
C THR A 138 -23.23 -49.69 -42.85
N GLU A 139 -21.92 -49.73 -42.55
CA GLU A 139 -20.94 -50.82 -42.71
C GLU A 139 -20.57 -51.36 -44.10
N SER A 140 -19.36 -50.99 -44.55
CA SER A 140 -18.39 -51.92 -45.15
C SER A 140 -16.96 -51.39 -44.99
N ARG A 141 -15.97 -52.28 -45.10
CA ARG A 141 -14.56 -52.07 -44.74
C ARG A 141 -13.64 -52.75 -45.76
N ASP A 142 -12.50 -52.12 -46.05
CA ASP A 142 -11.31 -52.66 -46.74
C ASP A 142 -11.51 -53.65 -47.93
N VAL A 143 -11.56 -53.14 -49.17
CA VAL A 143 -10.88 -53.76 -50.32
C VAL A 143 -10.36 -52.68 -51.28
N THR A 144 -9.09 -52.76 -51.67
CA THR A 144 -8.47 -51.87 -52.69
C THR A 144 -8.89 -52.27 -54.11
N PRO A 145 -9.34 -51.34 -54.98
CA PRO A 145 -9.58 -51.63 -56.39
C PRO A 145 -8.27 -51.67 -57.19
N GLU A 146 -8.16 -52.65 -58.08
CA GLU A 146 -7.00 -52.91 -58.94
C GLU A 146 -7.03 -52.07 -60.24
N SER A 147 -5.86 -51.72 -60.78
CA SER A 147 -5.76 -50.92 -62.02
C SER A 147 -6.29 -51.69 -63.24
N PRO A 148 -7.14 -51.08 -64.10
CA PRO A 148 -7.62 -51.74 -65.31
C PRO A 148 -6.49 -51.99 -66.32
N ALA A 149 -6.31 -53.26 -66.71
CA ALA A 149 -5.22 -53.69 -67.56
C ALA A 149 -5.35 -53.19 -69.01
N GLN A 150 -4.21 -52.81 -69.61
CA GLN A 150 -4.10 -52.46 -71.02
C GLN A 150 -4.41 -53.68 -71.90
N THR A 151 -5.59 -53.71 -72.52
CA THR A 151 -5.93 -54.76 -73.49
C THR A 151 -5.34 -54.41 -74.86
N GLN A 152 -4.75 -55.41 -75.53
CA GLN A 152 -3.81 -55.22 -76.62
C GLN A 152 -4.49 -54.89 -77.97
N ALA A 153 -3.77 -54.20 -78.85
CA ALA A 153 -4.27 -53.82 -80.17
C ALA A 153 -4.51 -55.04 -81.09
N PRO A 154 -5.55 -55.03 -81.95
CA PRO A 154 -5.81 -56.10 -82.89
C PRO A 154 -4.71 -56.17 -83.97
N THR A 155 -4.14 -57.36 -84.15
CA THR A 155 -3.05 -57.59 -85.10
C THR A 155 -3.56 -57.80 -86.53
N THR A 156 -3.20 -56.88 -87.42
CA THR A 156 -2.93 -57.06 -88.86
C THR A 156 -3.79 -58.08 -89.62
N GLU A 157 -4.85 -57.62 -90.31
CA GLU A 157 -5.46 -58.41 -91.39
C GLU A 157 -5.34 -57.74 -92.78
N ARG A 158 -4.50 -58.37 -93.61
CA ARG A 158 -4.47 -58.39 -95.09
C ARG A 158 -4.93 -57.13 -95.85
N GLN A 159 -3.96 -56.29 -96.19
CA GLN A 159 -4.00 -55.49 -97.42
C GLN A 159 -4.15 -56.42 -98.65
N PRO A 160 -5.12 -56.20 -99.56
CA PRO A 160 -5.32 -57.06 -100.72
C PRO A 160 -4.22 -56.84 -101.77
N THR A 161 -3.41 -57.87 -102.02
CA THR A 161 -2.34 -57.84 -103.01
C THR A 161 -2.89 -57.65 -104.42
N GLN A 162 -2.62 -56.51 -105.04
CA GLN A 162 -2.96 -56.28 -106.45
C GLN A 162 -2.07 -57.16 -107.35
N PRO A 163 -2.62 -58.06 -108.17
CA PRO A 163 -1.82 -59.04 -108.90
C PRO A 163 -1.07 -58.40 -110.07
N GLN A 164 0.25 -58.54 -110.10
CA GLN A 164 1.04 -58.27 -111.30
C GLN A 164 0.84 -59.38 -112.34
N VAL A 165 0.54 -59.00 -113.57
CA VAL A 165 0.36 -59.89 -114.73
C VAL A 165 1.55 -59.67 -115.68
N PRO A 166 2.19 -60.72 -116.22
CA PRO A 166 3.54 -60.63 -116.79
C PRO A 166 3.61 -59.91 -118.15
N PRO A 167 4.81 -59.44 -118.56
CA PRO A 167 5.03 -58.79 -119.85
C PRO A 167 5.00 -59.79 -121.01
N THR A 168 3.86 -59.91 -121.68
CA THR A 168 3.72 -60.69 -122.93
C THR A 168 4.01 -59.84 -124.17
N ASP A 169 5.20 -60.06 -124.72
CA ASP A 169 5.61 -60.16 -126.13
C ASP A 169 4.92 -59.38 -127.28
N ARG A 170 5.60 -59.40 -128.43
CA ARG A 170 5.38 -58.59 -129.62
C ARG A 170 4.55 -59.34 -130.67
N ALA A 171 3.78 -58.56 -131.45
CA ALA A 171 3.19 -58.92 -132.74
C ALA A 171 2.04 -59.97 -132.77
N ALA A 172 0.82 -59.46 -132.94
CA ALA A 172 -0.18 -60.04 -133.86
C ALA A 172 -1.10 -58.91 -134.37
N GLU A 173 -1.35 -58.82 -135.67
CA GLU A 173 -2.38 -57.91 -136.20
C GLU A 173 -3.78 -58.52 -135.99
N PRO A 174 -4.78 -57.77 -135.49
CA PRO A 174 -6.14 -58.26 -135.37
C PRO A 174 -6.83 -58.28 -136.74
N VAL A 175 -6.59 -59.33 -137.52
CA VAL A 175 -7.34 -59.62 -138.76
C VAL A 175 -8.79 -59.91 -138.38
N ALA A 176 -9.67 -58.91 -138.58
CA ALA A 176 -11.08 -59.03 -138.26
C ALA A 176 -11.75 -60.18 -139.05
N PRO A 177 -12.64 -60.97 -138.43
CA PRO A 177 -13.28 -62.10 -139.09
C PRO A 177 -14.21 -61.61 -140.21
N ARG A 178 -13.90 -61.96 -141.46
CA ARG A 178 -14.79 -61.72 -142.60
C ARG A 178 -16.04 -62.58 -142.45
N SER A 179 -17.15 -61.95 -142.12
CA SER A 179 -18.46 -62.62 -142.10
C SER A 179 -18.82 -63.14 -143.50
N ALA A 180 -19.26 -64.40 -143.61
CA ALA A 180 -19.60 -65.07 -144.87
C ALA A 180 -20.92 -64.57 -145.53
N LEU A 181 -21.41 -63.40 -145.11
CA LEU A 181 -22.52 -62.64 -145.70
C LEU A 181 -22.07 -61.23 -146.14
N ALA A 182 -20.76 -60.99 -146.24
CA ALA A 182 -20.22 -59.80 -146.87
C ALA A 182 -20.53 -59.84 -148.38
N LEU A 183 -21.44 -58.97 -148.82
CA LEU A 183 -21.65 -58.70 -150.24
C LEU A 183 -20.46 -57.91 -150.77
N ASP A 184 -19.54 -58.57 -151.49
CA ASP A 184 -18.38 -57.94 -152.15
C ASP A 184 -18.74 -56.80 -153.13
N GLN A 185 -20.03 -56.65 -153.46
CA GLN A 185 -20.58 -55.48 -154.14
C GLN A 185 -21.81 -54.93 -153.42
N SER A 186 -21.60 -54.17 -152.35
CA SER A 186 -22.61 -53.19 -151.92
C SER A 186 -22.81 -52.17 -153.04
N ALA A 187 -23.96 -52.19 -153.71
CA ALA A 187 -24.25 -51.26 -154.80
C ALA A 187 -24.06 -49.81 -154.33
N THR A 188 -23.21 -49.04 -155.01
CA THR A 188 -22.94 -47.65 -154.67
C THR A 188 -24.26 -46.85 -154.68
N PRO A 189 -24.62 -46.12 -153.61
CA PRO A 189 -25.79 -45.27 -153.61
C PRO A 189 -25.65 -44.21 -154.71
N ARG A 190 -26.34 -44.41 -155.84
CA ARG A 190 -26.14 -43.63 -157.08
C ARG A 190 -26.59 -42.17 -157.00
N GLN A 191 -27.15 -41.76 -155.87
CA GLN A 191 -27.31 -40.37 -155.48
C GLN A 191 -26.75 -40.21 -154.06
N ARG A 192 -25.70 -39.40 -153.92
CA ARG A 192 -25.34 -38.78 -152.64
C ARG A 192 -26.40 -37.71 -152.38
N PRO A 193 -27.17 -37.75 -151.28
CA PRO A 193 -28.09 -36.65 -150.95
C PRO A 193 -27.37 -35.30 -150.95
N ASP A 194 -27.91 -34.35 -151.71
CA ASP A 194 -27.34 -33.02 -151.83
C ASP A 194 -27.27 -32.32 -150.46
N GLY A 195 -26.25 -31.50 -150.28
CA GLY A 195 -26.00 -30.81 -149.01
C GLY A 195 -25.45 -31.70 -147.88
N LEU A 196 -25.21 -33.02 -148.05
CA LEU A 196 -24.68 -33.89 -146.98
C LEU A 196 -23.43 -33.33 -146.28
N VAL A 197 -22.49 -32.76 -147.04
CA VAL A 197 -21.26 -32.15 -146.50
C VAL A 197 -21.56 -30.85 -145.74
N ALA A 198 -22.55 -30.06 -146.19
CA ALA A 198 -23.01 -28.87 -145.48
C ALA A 198 -23.71 -29.25 -144.16
N ASN A 199 -24.59 -30.26 -144.18
CA ASN A 199 -25.29 -30.77 -142.99
C ASN A 199 -24.32 -31.43 -141.98
N HIS A 200 -23.22 -32.04 -142.44
CA HIS A 200 -22.15 -32.50 -141.56
C HIS A 200 -21.39 -31.31 -140.94
N ARG A 201 -20.95 -30.34 -141.74
CA ARG A 201 -20.25 -29.12 -141.25
C ARG A 201 -21.11 -28.32 -140.27
N ALA A 202 -22.39 -28.10 -140.58
CA ALA A 202 -23.32 -27.39 -139.71
C ALA A 202 -23.51 -28.09 -138.35
N ARG A 203 -23.58 -29.44 -138.35
CA ARG A 203 -23.66 -30.24 -137.13
C ARG A 203 -22.36 -30.25 -136.32
N VAL A 204 -21.20 -30.25 -136.97
CA VAL A 204 -19.89 -30.10 -136.29
C VAL A 204 -19.79 -28.71 -135.67
N ALA A 205 -20.10 -27.64 -136.42
CA ALA A 205 -20.10 -26.28 -135.91
C ALA A 205 -21.11 -26.08 -134.75
N ALA A 206 -22.30 -26.70 -134.82
CA ALA A 206 -23.26 -26.69 -133.73
C ALA A 206 -22.75 -27.46 -132.49
N GLN A 207 -22.02 -28.56 -132.68
CA GLN A 207 -21.40 -29.31 -131.58
C GLN A 207 -20.22 -28.55 -130.95
N GLU A 208 -19.45 -27.80 -131.75
CA GLU A 208 -18.37 -26.93 -131.29
C GLU A 208 -18.92 -25.71 -130.54
N ALA A 209 -19.97 -25.06 -131.06
CA ALA A 209 -20.68 -23.99 -130.37
C ALA A 209 -21.32 -24.46 -129.05
N ALA A 210 -21.92 -25.66 -129.03
CA ALA A 210 -22.44 -26.26 -127.80
C ALA A 210 -21.34 -26.59 -126.77
N ARG A 211 -20.15 -27.02 -127.22
CA ARG A 211 -18.96 -27.22 -126.36
C ARG A 211 -18.42 -25.90 -125.82
N GLN A 212 -18.40 -24.84 -126.62
CA GLN A 212 -18.03 -23.49 -126.19
C GLN A 212 -19.00 -22.98 -125.13
N ALA A 213 -20.31 -22.97 -125.43
CA ALA A 213 -21.35 -22.57 -124.48
C ALA A 213 -21.33 -23.39 -123.17
N ALA A 214 -21.05 -24.69 -123.23
CA ALA A 214 -20.86 -25.52 -122.03
C ALA A 214 -19.59 -25.15 -121.24
N ALA A 215 -18.50 -24.77 -121.92
CA ALA A 215 -17.28 -24.30 -121.26
C ALA A 215 -17.44 -22.89 -120.66
N ASP A 216 -18.22 -22.00 -121.30
CA ASP A 216 -18.59 -20.69 -120.77
C ASP A 216 -19.52 -20.81 -119.56
N ALA A 217 -20.54 -21.68 -119.63
CA ALA A 217 -21.39 -21.99 -118.49
C ALA A 217 -20.59 -22.62 -117.33
N ALA A 218 -19.60 -23.47 -117.63
CA ALA A 218 -18.72 -24.06 -116.62
C ALA A 218 -17.70 -23.05 -116.02
N ARG A 219 -17.35 -21.98 -116.75
CA ARG A 219 -16.60 -20.83 -116.19
C ARG A 219 -17.48 -20.01 -115.27
N ALA A 220 -18.62 -19.53 -115.76
CA ALA A 220 -19.57 -18.74 -114.98
C ALA A 220 -20.04 -19.47 -113.69
N ALA A 221 -20.22 -20.79 -113.74
CA ALA A 221 -20.56 -21.59 -112.56
C ALA A 221 -19.43 -21.69 -111.53
N ARG A 222 -18.15 -21.62 -111.94
CA ARG A 222 -17.00 -21.55 -111.02
C ARG A 222 -16.87 -20.16 -110.42
N GLU A 223 -16.93 -19.12 -111.26
CA GLU A 223 -16.89 -17.72 -110.83
C GLU A 223 -18.01 -17.42 -109.82
N ALA A 224 -19.22 -17.95 -110.05
CA ALA A 224 -20.34 -17.86 -109.10
C ALA A 224 -20.12 -18.67 -107.80
N ALA A 225 -19.49 -19.84 -107.87
CA ALA A 225 -19.17 -20.64 -106.69
C ALA A 225 -18.06 -19.99 -105.84
N GLU A 226 -17.01 -19.45 -106.48
CA GLU A 226 -15.94 -18.70 -105.84
C GLU A 226 -16.46 -17.41 -105.19
N ALA A 227 -17.38 -16.70 -105.85
CA ALA A 227 -18.06 -15.53 -105.27
C ALA A 227 -18.94 -15.92 -104.06
N ALA A 228 -19.67 -17.03 -104.12
CA ALA A 228 -20.49 -17.52 -103.00
C ALA A 228 -19.62 -18.01 -101.82
N GLU A 229 -18.47 -18.61 -102.08
CA GLU A 229 -17.51 -18.98 -101.04
C GLU A 229 -16.88 -17.73 -100.39
N GLN A 230 -16.52 -16.72 -101.18
CA GLN A 230 -16.04 -15.43 -100.66
C GLN A 230 -17.09 -14.75 -99.77
N GLN A 231 -18.35 -14.68 -100.20
CA GLN A 231 -19.46 -14.14 -99.40
C GLN A 231 -19.68 -14.91 -98.08
N ARG A 232 -19.56 -16.25 -98.11
CA ARG A 232 -19.61 -17.07 -96.91
C ARG A 232 -18.43 -16.78 -95.98
N LEU A 233 -17.22 -16.59 -96.52
CA LEU A 233 -16.02 -16.30 -95.73
C LEU A 233 -16.02 -14.89 -95.14
N THR A 234 -16.61 -13.88 -95.80
CA THR A 234 -16.81 -12.56 -95.19
C THR A 234 -17.85 -12.63 -94.06
N ALA A 235 -19.01 -13.24 -94.31
CA ALA A 235 -20.04 -13.41 -93.29
C ALA A 235 -19.55 -14.21 -92.05
N GLN A 236 -18.70 -15.22 -92.25
CA GLN A 236 -18.06 -15.94 -91.14
C GLN A 236 -17.04 -15.09 -90.37
N ARG A 237 -16.34 -14.15 -91.02
CA ARG A 237 -15.44 -13.21 -90.33
C ARG A 237 -16.22 -12.17 -89.54
N GLU A 238 -17.26 -11.60 -90.14
CA GLU A 238 -18.15 -10.61 -89.51
C GLU A 238 -18.81 -11.21 -88.25
N ALA A 239 -19.39 -12.41 -88.35
CA ALA A 239 -19.97 -13.11 -87.20
C ALA A 239 -18.91 -13.48 -86.13
N ALA A 240 -17.68 -13.80 -86.53
CA ALA A 240 -16.59 -14.09 -85.59
C ALA A 240 -16.06 -12.80 -84.90
N GLU A 241 -16.09 -11.65 -85.56
CA GLU A 241 -15.80 -10.36 -84.94
C GLU A 241 -16.92 -9.91 -84.00
N GLU A 242 -18.19 -10.07 -84.37
CA GLU A 242 -19.32 -9.78 -83.49
C GLU A 242 -19.30 -10.65 -82.24
N ALA A 243 -19.08 -11.96 -82.38
CA ALA A 243 -18.93 -12.88 -81.25
C ALA A 243 -17.75 -12.50 -80.33
N ARG A 244 -16.66 -11.94 -80.88
CA ARG A 244 -15.54 -11.40 -80.08
C ARG A 244 -15.90 -10.13 -79.32
N ARG A 245 -16.68 -9.22 -79.93
CA ARG A 245 -17.17 -8.00 -79.26
C ARG A 245 -18.11 -8.37 -78.11
N GLN A 246 -19.12 -9.22 -78.37
CA GLN A 246 -20.02 -9.74 -77.34
C GLN A 246 -19.29 -10.51 -76.23
N ALA A 247 -18.19 -11.20 -76.54
CA ALA A 247 -17.37 -11.86 -75.52
C ALA A 247 -16.58 -10.84 -74.65
N ALA A 248 -16.00 -9.81 -75.26
CA ALA A 248 -15.30 -8.74 -74.55
C ALA A 248 -16.26 -7.91 -73.67
N GLU A 249 -17.44 -7.55 -74.19
CA GLU A 249 -18.50 -6.86 -73.44
C GLU A 249 -18.95 -7.66 -72.22
N ARG A 250 -19.10 -8.99 -72.35
CA ARG A 250 -19.43 -9.88 -71.23
C ARG A 250 -18.29 -10.03 -70.23
N GLU A 251 -17.03 -10.00 -70.68
CA GLU A 251 -15.88 -10.03 -69.78
C GLU A 251 -15.75 -8.69 -69.02
N GLU A 252 -15.96 -7.56 -69.67
CA GLU A 252 -15.97 -6.24 -69.05
C GLU A 252 -17.12 -6.12 -68.03
N ALA A 253 -18.34 -6.51 -68.40
CA ALA A 253 -19.48 -6.55 -67.49
C ALA A 253 -19.22 -7.49 -66.28
N ARG A 254 -18.52 -8.61 -66.47
CA ARG A 254 -18.14 -9.49 -65.35
C ARG A 254 -17.10 -8.83 -64.44
N ARG A 255 -16.08 -8.16 -65.00
CA ARG A 255 -15.09 -7.39 -64.22
C ARG A 255 -15.71 -6.22 -63.47
N GLN A 256 -16.71 -5.56 -64.06
CA GLN A 256 -17.48 -4.50 -63.39
C GLN A 256 -18.28 -5.08 -62.21
N ALA A 257 -18.99 -6.20 -62.40
CA ALA A 257 -19.71 -6.88 -61.32
C ALA A 257 -18.78 -7.44 -60.22
N GLU A 258 -17.60 -7.96 -60.59
CA GLU A 258 -16.55 -8.39 -59.65
C GLU A 258 -16.07 -7.20 -58.79
N ALA A 259 -15.80 -6.04 -59.41
CA ALA A 259 -15.37 -4.83 -58.70
C ALA A 259 -16.49 -4.17 -57.87
N GLU A 260 -17.74 -4.20 -58.33
CA GLU A 260 -18.89 -3.72 -57.54
C GLU A 260 -19.14 -4.59 -56.30
N ALA A 261 -18.91 -5.91 -56.40
CA ALA A 261 -18.98 -6.84 -55.29
C ALA A 261 -17.82 -6.61 -54.29
N GLU A 262 -16.57 -6.51 -54.76
CA GLU A 262 -15.42 -6.19 -53.90
C GLU A 262 -15.62 -4.87 -53.15
N ALA A 263 -16.09 -3.82 -53.85
CA ALA A 263 -16.42 -2.54 -53.22
C ALA A 263 -17.63 -2.63 -52.25
N ALA A 264 -18.55 -3.59 -52.44
CA ALA A 264 -19.64 -3.83 -51.50
C ALA A 264 -19.16 -4.55 -50.24
N GLU A 265 -18.27 -5.54 -50.37
CA GLU A 265 -17.62 -6.21 -49.24
C GLU A 265 -16.74 -5.23 -48.45
N GLU A 266 -16.00 -4.33 -49.11
CA GLU A 266 -15.22 -3.30 -48.41
C GLU A 266 -16.12 -2.34 -47.62
N ARG A 267 -17.26 -1.89 -48.18
CA ARG A 267 -18.23 -1.06 -47.46
C ARG A 267 -18.82 -1.77 -46.25
N GLN A 268 -19.17 -3.05 -46.38
CA GLN A 268 -19.66 -3.86 -45.24
C GLN A 268 -18.58 -4.06 -44.18
N ALA A 269 -17.31 -4.26 -44.59
CA ALA A 269 -16.18 -4.37 -43.67
C ALA A 269 -15.88 -3.04 -42.95
N GLU A 270 -16.00 -1.89 -43.61
CA GLU A 270 -15.89 -0.58 -42.95
C GLU A 270 -17.05 -0.33 -41.98
N GLU A 271 -18.28 -0.65 -42.36
CA GLU A 271 -19.46 -0.49 -41.50
C GLU A 271 -19.37 -1.38 -40.25
N ALA A 272 -19.01 -2.66 -40.39
CA ALA A 272 -18.76 -3.56 -39.27
C ALA A 272 -17.64 -3.03 -38.35
N ARG A 273 -16.53 -2.53 -38.92
CA ARG A 273 -15.47 -1.85 -38.14
C ARG A 273 -15.98 -0.57 -37.48
N ALA A 274 -16.91 0.16 -38.09
CA ALA A 274 -17.49 1.37 -37.50
C ALA A 274 -18.44 1.04 -36.34
N GLU A 275 -19.21 -0.05 -36.44
CA GLU A 275 -20.01 -0.59 -35.35
C GLU A 275 -19.15 -1.10 -34.19
N GLU A 276 -18.10 -1.89 -34.46
CA GLU A 276 -17.14 -2.33 -33.43
C GLU A 276 -16.50 -1.11 -32.72
N ARG A 277 -16.11 -0.07 -33.46
CA ARG A 277 -15.60 1.19 -32.90
C ARG A 277 -16.64 1.91 -32.03
N ARG A 278 -17.92 1.92 -32.41
CA ARG A 278 -19.02 2.48 -31.61
C ARG A 278 -19.26 1.67 -30.34
N GLU A 279 -19.30 0.34 -30.43
CA GLU A 279 -19.40 -0.56 -29.28
C GLU A 279 -18.22 -0.38 -28.31
N ALA A 280 -16.99 -0.35 -28.82
CA ALA A 280 -15.79 -0.14 -28.00
C ALA A 280 -15.82 1.21 -27.28
N ALA A 281 -16.32 2.27 -27.93
CA ALA A 281 -16.53 3.58 -27.32
C ALA A 281 -17.63 3.54 -26.24
N GLN A 282 -18.76 2.87 -26.47
CA GLN A 282 -19.82 2.71 -25.47
C GLN A 282 -19.34 1.91 -24.25
N ARG A 283 -18.61 0.80 -24.47
CA ARG A 283 -18.02 -0.02 -23.40
C ARG A 283 -17.01 0.78 -22.56
N ARG A 284 -16.19 1.64 -23.18
CA ARG A 284 -15.30 2.59 -22.47
C ARG A 284 -16.09 3.62 -21.66
N ALA A 285 -17.06 4.29 -22.27
CA ALA A 285 -17.89 5.29 -21.58
C ALA A 285 -18.71 4.68 -20.42
N ALA A 286 -19.11 3.41 -20.51
CA ALA A 286 -19.74 2.67 -19.41
C ALA A 286 -18.74 2.42 -18.26
N ALA A 287 -17.53 1.95 -18.56
CA ALA A 287 -16.48 1.73 -17.57
C ALA A 287 -16.01 3.03 -16.89
N GLU A 288 -15.95 4.13 -17.64
CA GLU A 288 -15.66 5.48 -17.11
C GLU A 288 -16.75 5.96 -16.14
N ARG A 289 -18.03 5.73 -16.47
CA ARG A 289 -19.16 6.02 -15.57
C ARG A 289 -19.14 5.16 -14.31
N GLU A 290 -18.80 3.88 -14.43
CA GLU A 290 -18.67 2.99 -13.26
C GLU A 290 -17.48 3.42 -12.37
N ALA A 291 -16.34 3.76 -12.97
CA ALA A 291 -15.18 4.28 -12.25
C ALA A 291 -15.48 5.60 -11.54
N ALA A 292 -16.20 6.52 -12.19
CA ALA A 292 -16.64 7.79 -11.58
C ALA A 292 -17.62 7.55 -10.41
N ALA A 293 -18.64 6.70 -10.61
CA ALA A 293 -19.59 6.35 -9.55
C ALA A 293 -18.94 5.59 -8.39
N LYS A 294 -17.86 4.83 -8.64
CA LYS A 294 -17.03 4.22 -7.60
C LYS A 294 -16.24 5.29 -6.84
N ALA A 295 -15.58 6.22 -7.54
CA ALA A 295 -14.80 7.29 -6.92
C ALA A 295 -15.68 8.21 -6.05
N GLU A 296 -16.89 8.54 -6.51
CA GLU A 296 -17.89 9.31 -5.74
C GLU A 296 -18.29 8.57 -4.45
N ARG A 297 -18.50 7.24 -4.51
CA ARG A 297 -18.78 6.41 -3.33
C ARG A 297 -17.59 6.35 -2.37
N GLU A 298 -16.37 6.28 -2.88
CA GLU A 298 -15.15 6.27 -2.06
C GLU A 298 -14.92 7.64 -1.39
N GLN A 299 -15.20 8.75 -2.08
CA GLN A 299 -15.20 10.11 -1.51
C GLN A 299 -16.29 10.27 -0.44
N ALA A 300 -17.53 9.87 -0.72
CA ALA A 300 -18.63 9.94 0.24
C ALA A 300 -18.41 9.02 1.46
N ALA A 301 -17.68 7.92 1.31
CA ALA A 301 -17.25 7.08 2.43
C ALA A 301 -16.11 7.73 3.25
N ALA A 302 -15.15 8.38 2.59
CA ALA A 302 -14.09 9.14 3.25
C ALA A 302 -14.65 10.33 4.06
N GLU A 303 -15.57 11.13 3.49
CA GLU A 303 -16.25 12.20 4.22
C GLU A 303 -17.02 11.68 5.44
N ARG A 304 -17.70 10.54 5.33
CA ARG A 304 -18.40 9.92 6.47
C ARG A 304 -17.42 9.48 7.55
N ALA A 305 -16.31 8.85 7.17
CA ALA A 305 -15.26 8.46 8.10
C ALA A 305 -14.57 9.66 8.78
N GLU A 306 -14.41 10.78 8.08
CA GLU A 306 -13.91 12.03 8.66
C GLU A 306 -14.89 12.64 9.66
N ARG A 307 -16.19 12.72 9.32
CA ARG A 307 -17.25 13.19 10.24
C ARG A 307 -17.36 12.29 11.48
N GLU A 308 -17.34 10.96 11.32
CA GLU A 308 -17.28 10.03 12.45
C GLU A 308 -16.02 10.22 13.30
N ALA A 309 -14.87 10.53 12.69
CA ALA A 309 -13.63 10.81 13.42
C ALA A 309 -13.69 12.16 14.15
N GLU A 310 -14.34 13.17 13.60
CA GLU A 310 -14.60 14.45 14.28
C GLU A 310 -15.57 14.28 15.44
N GLU A 311 -16.69 13.58 15.26
CA GLU A 311 -17.65 13.25 16.32
C GLU A 311 -16.98 12.47 17.48
N ARG A 312 -16.11 11.49 17.17
CA ARG A 312 -15.32 10.77 18.18
C ARG A 312 -14.35 11.70 18.91
N ARG A 313 -13.62 12.57 18.21
CA ARG A 313 -12.73 13.57 18.82
C ARG A 313 -13.50 14.56 19.71
N ALA A 314 -14.70 14.97 19.29
CA ALA A 314 -15.57 15.84 20.07
C ALA A 314 -16.09 15.15 21.33
N ALA A 315 -16.49 13.87 21.24
CA ALA A 315 -16.88 13.05 22.39
C ALA A 315 -15.70 12.86 23.37
N GLU A 316 -14.52 12.47 22.90
CA GLU A 316 -13.30 12.37 23.72
C GLU A 316 -12.95 13.72 24.39
N ALA A 317 -13.13 14.84 23.70
CA ALA A 317 -12.89 16.16 24.25
C ALA A 317 -13.93 16.54 25.33
N GLN A 318 -15.20 16.15 25.17
CA GLN A 318 -16.22 16.30 26.21
C GLN A 318 -15.94 15.42 27.42
N GLU A 319 -15.56 14.14 27.23
CA GLU A 319 -15.16 13.27 28.34
C GLU A 319 -13.94 13.80 29.09
N ARG A 320 -12.93 14.33 28.40
CA ARG A 320 -11.76 14.96 29.02
C ARG A 320 -12.15 16.15 29.88
N ARG A 321 -13.00 17.06 29.36
CA ARG A 321 -13.54 18.20 30.12
C ARG A 321 -14.32 17.73 31.35
N ALA A 322 -15.21 16.76 31.21
CA ALA A 322 -15.96 16.19 32.32
C ALA A 322 -15.06 15.49 33.36
N GLN A 323 -13.94 14.89 32.96
CA GLN A 323 -12.93 14.36 33.88
C GLN A 323 -12.14 15.47 34.58
N GLU A 324 -11.82 16.56 33.89
CA GLU A 324 -11.15 17.73 34.45
C GLU A 324 -12.04 18.48 35.45
N GLU A 325 -13.31 18.71 35.12
CA GLU A 325 -14.34 19.25 36.03
C GLU A 325 -14.51 18.37 37.28
N ARG A 326 -14.56 17.04 37.13
CA ARG A 326 -14.60 16.10 38.28
C ARG A 326 -13.32 16.16 39.13
N ARG A 327 -12.15 16.33 38.51
CA ARG A 327 -10.87 16.49 39.22
C ARG A 327 -10.81 17.83 39.96
N GLU A 328 -11.35 18.90 39.39
CA GLU A 328 -11.49 20.18 40.10
C GLU A 328 -12.50 20.11 41.25
N ALA A 329 -13.66 19.49 41.04
CA ALA A 329 -14.64 19.29 42.11
C ALA A 329 -14.03 18.50 43.29
N ALA A 330 -13.36 17.37 43.01
CA ALA A 330 -12.68 16.58 44.03
C ALA A 330 -11.51 17.33 44.71
N ARG A 331 -10.83 18.25 44.01
CA ARG A 331 -9.82 19.13 44.62
C ARG A 331 -10.46 20.13 45.58
N ARG A 332 -11.56 20.78 45.17
CA ARG A 332 -12.29 21.75 46.01
C ARG A 332 -12.90 21.07 47.24
N GLU A 333 -13.44 19.86 47.09
CA GLU A 333 -13.93 19.03 48.19
C GLU A 333 -12.80 18.62 49.15
N ALA A 334 -11.65 18.17 48.64
CA ALA A 334 -10.48 17.84 49.46
C ALA A 334 -9.87 19.06 50.16
N GLU A 335 -9.96 20.26 49.56
CA GLU A 335 -9.56 21.52 50.19
C GLU A 335 -10.55 21.93 51.29
N GLN A 336 -11.86 21.83 51.05
CA GLN A 336 -12.89 22.07 52.07
C GLN A 336 -12.75 21.10 53.25
N ALA A 337 -12.50 19.81 53.01
CA ALA A 337 -12.24 18.83 54.06
C ALA A 337 -10.99 19.15 54.89
N ARG A 338 -9.92 19.68 54.25
CA ARG A 338 -8.73 20.18 54.97
C ARG A 338 -9.05 21.40 55.82
N GLN A 339 -9.74 22.39 55.26
CA GLN A 339 -10.16 23.59 56.02
C GLN A 339 -11.11 23.24 57.18
N GLU A 340 -11.96 22.22 57.04
CA GLU A 340 -12.79 21.72 58.14
C GLU A 340 -11.95 20.97 59.19
N GLN A 341 -10.97 20.15 58.78
CA GLN A 341 -10.03 19.51 59.71
C GLN A 341 -9.22 20.56 60.48
N GLU A 342 -8.65 21.56 59.80
CA GLU A 342 -7.89 22.64 60.42
C GLU A 342 -8.75 23.45 61.41
N ARG A 343 -10.02 23.70 61.09
CA ARG A 343 -11.00 24.28 62.04
C ARG A 343 -11.24 23.38 63.25
N ARG A 344 -11.52 22.09 63.04
CA ARG A 344 -11.72 21.12 64.14
C ARG A 344 -10.48 21.00 65.03
N GLU A 345 -9.27 21.05 64.47
CA GLU A 345 -8.03 21.06 65.23
C GLU A 345 -7.81 22.38 65.97
N ALA A 346 -8.18 23.52 65.40
CA ALA A 346 -8.13 24.82 66.07
C ALA A 346 -9.15 24.91 67.22
N ASP A 347 -10.40 24.45 67.00
CA ASP A 347 -11.45 24.39 68.01
C ASP A 347 -11.07 23.41 69.14
N ALA A 348 -10.44 22.27 68.82
CA ALA A 348 -9.93 21.33 69.80
C ALA A 348 -8.79 21.93 70.65
N ARG A 349 -7.82 22.62 70.03
CA ARG A 349 -6.76 23.35 70.74
C ARG A 349 -7.32 24.45 71.64
N ALA A 350 -8.30 25.21 71.15
CA ALA A 350 -8.97 26.26 71.95
C ALA A 350 -9.84 25.69 73.08
N ALA A 351 -10.33 24.45 72.97
CA ALA A 351 -10.98 23.74 74.06
C ALA A 351 -9.99 23.18 75.08
N GLU A 352 -8.84 22.66 74.63
CA GLU A 352 -7.73 22.21 75.48
C GLU A 352 -7.11 23.39 76.26
N GLU A 353 -6.90 24.53 75.62
CA GLU A 353 -6.43 25.78 76.22
C GLU A 353 -7.38 26.25 77.32
N ARG A 354 -8.69 26.34 77.05
CA ARG A 354 -9.71 26.69 78.07
C ARG A 354 -9.76 25.68 79.21
N ALA A 355 -9.62 24.38 78.94
CA ALA A 355 -9.59 23.35 79.97
C ALA A 355 -8.30 23.41 80.81
N ALA A 356 -7.20 23.90 80.25
CA ALA A 356 -5.97 24.19 80.99
C ALA A 356 -6.09 25.48 81.82
N GLU A 357 -6.71 26.54 81.29
CA GLU A 357 -7.04 27.76 82.05
C GLU A 357 -7.98 27.45 83.22
N GLU A 358 -9.03 26.66 83.00
CA GLU A 358 -10.00 26.22 84.01
C GLU A 358 -9.30 25.43 85.12
N ARG A 359 -8.48 24.42 84.78
CA ARG A 359 -7.66 23.68 85.76
C ARG A 359 -6.68 24.58 86.51
N ALA A 360 -6.03 25.52 85.83
CA ALA A 360 -5.12 26.47 86.47
C ALA A 360 -5.87 27.50 87.34
N ALA A 361 -7.17 27.71 87.14
CA ALA A 361 -8.03 28.50 88.01
C ALA A 361 -8.53 27.67 89.21
N GLU A 362 -8.91 26.40 89.01
CA GLU A 362 -9.22 25.45 90.08
C GLU A 362 -8.03 25.22 91.00
N GLU A 363 -6.82 25.06 90.46
CA GLU A 363 -5.58 24.88 91.22
C GLU A 363 -5.29 26.12 92.08
N ARG A 364 -5.33 27.33 91.50
CA ARG A 364 -5.16 28.59 92.26
C ARG A 364 -6.26 28.79 93.30
N ALA A 365 -7.51 28.40 93.02
CA ALA A 365 -8.59 28.42 94.00
C ALA A 365 -8.42 27.36 95.11
N ALA A 366 -7.77 26.23 94.83
CA ALA A 366 -7.41 25.21 95.81
C ALA A 366 -6.20 25.65 96.67
N GLU A 367 -5.22 26.33 96.09
CA GLU A 367 -4.13 26.99 96.82
C GLU A 367 -4.67 28.10 97.74
N GLU A 368 -5.56 28.96 97.26
CA GLU A 368 -6.20 29.99 98.08
C GLU A 368 -6.99 29.37 99.24
N ARG A 369 -7.75 28.30 98.98
CA ARG A 369 -8.44 27.54 100.04
C ARG A 369 -7.47 26.98 101.08
N ARG A 370 -6.39 26.32 100.66
CA ARG A 370 -5.33 25.81 101.55
C ARG A 370 -4.70 26.94 102.37
N ALA A 371 -4.36 28.07 101.74
CA ALA A 371 -3.79 29.23 102.43
C ALA A 371 -4.77 29.90 103.41
N THR A 372 -6.08 29.86 103.13
CA THR A 372 -7.10 30.34 104.10
C THR A 372 -7.35 29.34 105.23
N GLU A 373 -7.26 28.03 104.98
CA GLU A 373 -7.36 26.97 105.98
C GLU A 373 -6.12 26.96 106.90
N GLU A 374 -4.92 27.10 106.35
CA GLU A 374 -3.66 27.25 107.09
C GLU A 374 -3.68 28.49 108.00
N ARG A 375 -4.14 29.65 107.49
CA ARG A 375 -4.35 30.86 108.31
C ARG A 375 -5.41 30.66 109.40
N ALA A 376 -6.45 29.86 109.15
CA ALA A 376 -7.45 29.54 110.15
C ALA A 376 -6.92 28.56 111.22
N GLU A 377 -6.03 27.63 110.85
CA GLU A 377 -5.27 26.82 111.82
C GLU A 377 -4.27 27.67 112.62
N GLU A 378 -3.53 28.57 111.99
CA GLU A 378 -2.61 29.48 112.68
C GLU A 378 -3.36 30.35 113.71
N GLN A 379 -4.50 30.94 113.31
CA GLN A 379 -5.36 31.69 114.24
C GLN A 379 -5.94 30.81 115.36
N ARG A 380 -6.26 29.53 115.09
CA ARG A 380 -6.69 28.58 116.13
C ARG A 380 -5.57 28.26 117.11
N ARG A 381 -4.36 27.98 116.63
CA ARG A 381 -3.18 27.71 117.46
C ARG A 381 -2.81 28.93 118.30
N ALA A 382 -2.82 30.13 117.73
CA ALA A 382 -2.60 31.38 118.46
C ALA A 382 -3.72 31.72 119.47
N ALA A 383 -4.96 31.28 119.23
CA ALA A 383 -6.04 31.40 120.21
C ALA A 383 -5.94 30.36 121.33
N GLU A 384 -5.48 29.14 121.02
CA GLU A 384 -5.22 28.08 122.00
C GLU A 384 -4.01 28.42 122.90
N GLU A 385 -2.91 28.92 122.33
CA GLU A 385 -1.74 29.43 123.07
C GLU A 385 -2.12 30.56 124.03
N ARG A 386 -2.95 31.53 123.60
CA ARG A 386 -3.48 32.57 124.47
C ARG A 386 -4.39 32.02 125.58
N ALA A 387 -5.18 31.00 125.29
CA ALA A 387 -6.00 30.34 126.29
C ALA A 387 -5.16 29.52 127.29
N GLU A 388 -4.02 28.97 126.87
CA GLU A 388 -3.04 28.34 127.77
C GLU A 388 -2.29 29.37 128.60
N GLU A 389 -1.92 30.53 128.04
CA GLU A 389 -1.32 31.65 128.77
C GLU A 389 -2.29 32.22 129.81
N GLU A 390 -3.56 32.44 129.46
CA GLU A 390 -4.61 32.87 130.39
C GLU A 390 -4.87 31.83 131.48
N ARG A 391 -4.93 30.52 131.13
CA ARG A 391 -5.00 29.44 132.10
C ARG A 391 -3.79 29.42 133.04
N ARG A 392 -2.57 29.63 132.51
CA ARG A 392 -1.34 29.70 133.32
C ARG A 392 -1.37 30.90 134.25
N ALA A 393 -1.73 32.08 133.77
CA ALA A 393 -1.90 33.27 134.59
C ALA A 393 -3.00 33.09 135.66
N SER A 394 -4.05 32.30 135.38
CA SER A 394 -5.07 31.95 136.38
C SER A 394 -4.53 30.99 137.46
N ARG A 395 -3.65 30.05 137.10
CA ARG A 395 -2.96 29.17 138.06
C ARG A 395 -1.97 29.94 138.92
N GLU A 396 -1.10 30.76 138.31
CA GLU A 396 -0.15 31.60 139.05
C GLU A 396 -0.86 32.63 139.96
N ARG A 397 -2.10 33.05 139.65
CA ARG A 397 -2.96 33.81 140.57
C ARG A 397 -3.50 32.95 141.72
N ALA A 398 -4.02 31.76 141.43
CA ALA A 398 -4.53 30.84 142.45
C ALA A 398 -3.42 30.39 143.42
N GLU A 399 -2.22 30.09 142.91
CA GLU A 399 -1.03 29.76 143.71
C GLU A 399 -0.59 30.94 144.59
N ARG A 400 -0.71 32.19 144.12
CA ARG A 400 -0.47 33.39 144.93
C ARG A 400 -1.53 33.58 146.02
N GLU A 401 -2.81 33.39 145.71
CA GLU A 401 -3.88 33.43 146.72
C GLU A 401 -3.72 32.31 147.76
N GLU A 402 -3.28 31.11 147.35
CA GLU A 402 -3.03 30.01 148.28
C GLU A 402 -1.80 30.28 149.15
N ALA A 403 -0.71 30.81 148.58
CA ALA A 403 0.47 31.23 149.33
C ALA A 403 0.15 32.38 150.32
N GLU A 404 -0.72 33.33 149.95
CA GLU A 404 -1.18 34.39 150.84
C GLU A 404 -2.05 33.84 151.98
N ARG A 405 -2.91 32.84 151.71
CA ARG A 405 -3.67 32.12 152.75
C ARG A 405 -2.75 31.31 153.68
N GLN A 406 -1.72 30.66 153.13
CA GLN A 406 -0.73 29.92 153.93
C GLN A 406 0.06 30.88 154.83
N ALA A 407 0.54 32.01 154.30
CA ALA A 407 1.21 33.05 155.08
C ALA A 407 0.30 33.72 156.14
N ALA A 408 -0.99 33.85 155.87
CA ALA A 408 -1.97 34.31 156.85
C ALA A 408 -2.18 33.29 157.98
N ALA A 409 -2.31 31.99 157.64
CA ALA A 409 -2.43 30.91 158.61
C ALA A 409 -1.15 30.71 159.45
N GLU A 410 0.03 30.91 158.85
CA GLU A 410 1.31 30.88 159.55
C GLU A 410 1.41 32.02 160.58
N ARG A 411 1.01 33.25 160.21
CA ARG A 411 0.91 34.38 161.16
C ARG A 411 -0.09 34.12 162.27
N GLU A 412 -1.25 33.53 161.97
CA GLU A 412 -2.23 33.17 163.00
C GLU A 412 -1.67 32.08 163.94
N ALA A 413 -0.88 31.14 163.42
CA ALA A 413 -0.18 30.14 164.21
C ALA A 413 0.95 30.76 165.08
N GLU A 414 1.70 31.74 164.57
CA GLU A 414 2.67 32.51 165.35
C GLU A 414 2.00 33.33 166.45
N GLU A 415 0.87 33.99 166.19
CA GLU A 415 0.11 34.75 167.18
C GLU A 415 -0.46 33.83 168.29
N ARG A 416 -0.99 32.66 167.91
CA ARG A 416 -1.41 31.61 168.85
C ARG A 416 -0.22 31.08 169.67
N ALA A 417 0.93 30.85 169.06
CA ALA A 417 2.15 30.39 169.75
C ALA A 417 2.76 31.45 170.67
N ALA A 418 2.68 32.73 170.30
CA ALA A 418 3.05 33.86 171.16
C ALA A 418 2.10 33.97 172.36
N THR A 419 0.80 33.75 172.15
CA THR A 419 -0.21 33.71 173.22
C THR A 419 0.06 32.55 174.19
N GLU A 420 0.29 31.33 173.69
CA GLU A 420 0.68 30.20 174.55
C GLU A 420 2.00 30.44 175.31
N ARG A 421 2.98 31.11 174.70
CA ARG A 421 4.22 31.49 175.40
C ARG A 421 3.96 32.51 176.51
N ALA A 422 3.11 33.51 176.27
CA ALA A 422 2.71 34.49 177.27
C ALA A 422 1.93 33.86 178.43
N GLU A 423 1.05 32.90 178.16
CA GLU A 423 0.35 32.14 179.20
C GLU A 423 1.32 31.26 180.01
N ARG A 424 2.25 30.56 179.36
CA ARG A 424 3.28 29.74 180.04
C ARG A 424 4.21 30.61 180.88
N GLU A 425 4.67 31.76 180.39
CA GLU A 425 5.42 32.72 181.20
C GLU A 425 4.60 33.27 182.38
N ALA A 426 3.31 33.53 182.19
CA ALA A 426 2.43 33.98 183.28
C ALA A 426 2.20 32.89 184.33
N GLU A 427 2.11 31.61 183.93
CA GLU A 427 2.00 30.47 184.83
C GLU A 427 3.33 30.16 185.55
N GLU A 428 4.46 30.29 184.86
CA GLU A 428 5.80 30.14 185.43
C GLU A 428 6.11 31.28 186.43
N ARG A 429 5.76 32.53 186.11
CA ARG A 429 5.82 33.66 187.05
C ARG A 429 4.91 33.46 188.28
N ARG A 430 3.72 32.87 188.12
CA ARG A 430 2.85 32.49 189.26
C ARG A 430 3.44 31.34 190.08
N ALA A 431 4.14 30.40 189.45
CA ALA A 431 4.86 29.35 190.14
C ALA A 431 6.08 29.90 190.89
N GLU A 432 6.79 30.89 190.32
CA GLU A 432 7.85 31.64 191.01
C GLU A 432 7.30 32.50 192.16
N GLU A 433 6.18 33.21 192.01
CA GLU A 433 5.55 33.95 193.12
C GLU A 433 5.14 33.03 194.27
N ARG A 434 4.60 31.85 193.97
CA ARG A 434 4.30 30.84 194.99
C ARG A 434 5.56 30.29 195.66
N ARG A 435 6.60 29.96 194.89
CA ARG A 435 7.91 29.55 195.44
C ARG A 435 8.57 30.68 196.23
N ALA A 436 8.37 31.94 195.86
CA ALA A 436 8.89 33.11 196.56
C ALA A 436 8.09 33.42 197.84
N ALA A 437 6.79 33.11 197.88
CA ALA A 437 6.00 33.18 199.11
C ALA A 437 6.41 32.08 200.10
N GLU A 438 6.50 30.82 199.62
CA GLU A 438 6.96 29.67 200.42
C GLU A 438 8.44 29.84 200.84
N ALA A 439 9.28 30.47 200.00
CA ALA A 439 10.65 30.86 200.36
C ALA A 439 10.69 32.01 201.37
N ARG A 440 9.82 33.03 201.27
CA ARG A 440 9.77 34.13 202.26
C ARG A 440 9.33 33.66 203.64
N GLU A 441 8.41 32.71 203.75
CA GLU A 441 8.05 32.10 205.03
C GLU A 441 9.20 31.24 205.62
N ALA A 442 10.07 30.70 204.77
CA ALA A 442 11.32 30.05 205.16
C ALA A 442 12.47 31.03 205.44
N GLU A 443 12.51 32.18 204.77
CA GLU A 443 13.51 33.25 204.96
C GLU A 443 13.20 34.07 206.22
N GLU A 444 11.96 34.40 206.56
CA GLU A 444 11.67 35.04 207.86
C GLU A 444 12.10 34.15 209.04
N ARG A 445 12.08 32.82 208.86
CA ARG A 445 12.60 31.85 209.83
C ARG A 445 14.14 31.73 209.83
N ARG A 446 14.83 32.05 208.73
CA ARG A 446 16.31 31.93 208.61
C ARG A 446 17.05 33.26 208.74
N ALA A 447 16.41 34.37 208.40
CA ALA A 447 16.91 35.73 208.62
C ALA A 447 16.91 36.13 210.11
N MET A 448 16.27 35.34 210.99
CA MET A 448 16.47 35.42 212.44
C MET A 448 17.71 34.63 212.92
N GLU A 449 18.28 33.72 212.12
CA GLU A 449 19.44 32.90 212.49
C GLU A 449 20.76 33.30 211.78
N ASP A 450 20.74 33.61 210.48
CA ASP A 450 21.95 33.92 209.70
C ASP A 450 22.08 35.40 209.25
N ALA A 451 21.23 36.31 209.76
CA ALA A 451 21.49 37.77 209.73
C ALA A 451 22.63 38.19 210.69
N LEU A 452 23.63 37.32 210.84
CA LEU A 452 24.88 37.48 211.56
C LEU A 452 26.08 37.12 210.65
N ARG A 453 25.89 36.97 209.32
CA ARG A 453 26.90 36.41 208.38
C ARG A 453 26.94 36.98 206.93
N GLU A 454 26.68 38.27 206.77
CA GLU A 454 27.51 39.21 205.97
C GLU A 454 27.97 38.88 204.49
N ALA A 455 27.35 39.58 203.51
CA ALA A 455 27.96 40.29 202.34
C ALA A 455 28.25 39.67 200.90
N GLN A 456 27.77 40.40 199.85
CA GLN A 456 28.31 40.66 198.46
C GLN A 456 28.32 39.55 197.33
N GLY A 457 28.12 39.75 195.99
CA GLY A 457 27.54 40.84 195.13
C GLY A 457 27.87 40.83 193.57
N THR A 458 26.93 41.25 192.66
CA THR A 458 27.05 41.79 191.21
C THR A 458 27.67 40.97 190.01
N ALA A 459 27.58 41.31 188.67
CA ALA A 459 26.58 41.92 187.70
C ALA A 459 27.08 42.01 186.18
N GLY A 460 26.20 42.10 185.13
CA GLY A 460 26.47 42.49 183.67
C GLY A 460 26.34 41.37 182.56
N ALA A 461 26.46 41.51 181.20
CA ALA A 461 26.28 42.54 180.11
C ALA A 461 26.89 42.00 178.72
N ASP A 462 26.76 42.46 177.44
CA ASP A 462 25.72 42.97 176.46
C ASP A 462 26.27 43.00 174.96
N GLY A 463 25.48 43.03 173.83
CA GLY A 463 26.00 43.28 172.41
C GLY A 463 25.23 42.77 171.12
N ALA A 464 25.62 43.18 169.86
CA ALA A 464 24.86 42.99 168.55
C ALA A 464 25.62 43.02 167.14
N ASP A 465 24.91 42.70 166.00
CA ASP A 465 24.95 43.19 164.55
C ASP A 465 25.89 42.74 163.31
N THR A 466 25.28 42.53 162.10
CA THR A 466 25.65 42.84 160.62
C THR A 466 26.44 41.97 159.52
N ALA A 467 25.83 41.84 158.29
CA ALA A 467 26.23 42.13 156.83
C ALA A 467 27.15 41.32 155.78
N SER A 468 26.84 41.50 154.44
CA SER A 468 27.66 41.44 153.12
C SER A 468 27.95 40.13 152.28
N THR A 469 28.34 40.01 150.94
CA THR A 469 28.17 40.67 149.56
C THR A 469 28.87 39.87 148.36
N GLY A 470 28.54 40.03 147.02
CA GLY A 470 29.33 39.51 145.81
C GLY A 470 28.75 39.68 144.33
N ASN A 471 29.52 39.59 143.20
CA ASN A 471 29.10 39.93 141.77
C ASN A 471 29.88 39.26 140.52
N ALA A 472 29.58 39.59 139.22
CA ALA A 472 29.89 38.83 137.94
C ALA A 472 30.37 39.62 136.62
N THR A 473 30.37 38.99 135.40
CA THR A 473 30.74 39.46 133.98
C THR A 473 30.39 38.34 132.90
N GLY A 474 30.29 38.35 131.53
CA GLY A 474 30.51 39.19 130.27
C GLY A 474 29.81 38.48 129.03
N GLY A 475 29.90 38.67 127.66
CA GLY A 475 30.67 39.40 126.60
C GLY A 475 30.01 39.28 125.14
N ASN A 476 30.67 39.56 123.97
CA ASN A 476 30.07 39.60 122.56
C ASN A 476 31.12 39.46 121.37
N SER A 477 31.01 39.58 119.99
CA SER A 477 30.00 40.00 118.92
C SER A 477 30.43 39.83 117.39
N GLN A 478 29.49 39.57 116.42
CA GLN A 478 29.39 40.04 114.96
C GLN A 478 30.41 39.59 113.81
N MET A 479 30.28 39.70 112.43
CA MET A 479 29.20 39.85 111.37
C MET A 479 29.66 39.69 109.84
N ILE A 480 28.74 39.27 108.92
CA ILE A 480 28.43 39.54 107.44
C ILE A 480 29.49 39.73 106.28
N GLU A 481 29.34 38.99 105.14
CA GLU A 481 29.41 39.37 103.67
C GLU A 481 29.24 38.10 102.74
N GLY A 482 29.18 38.03 101.38
CA GLY A 482 29.14 38.94 100.18
C GLY A 482 30.06 38.47 98.99
N GLY A 483 29.76 38.46 97.65
CA GLY A 483 28.54 38.53 96.80
C GLY A 483 28.80 38.63 95.23
N SER A 484 27.94 38.01 94.37
CA SER A 484 27.73 38.19 92.87
C SER A 484 28.76 37.74 91.78
N GLY A 485 28.30 37.40 90.55
CA GLY A 485 29.09 37.47 89.27
C GLY A 485 28.94 36.32 88.24
N ALA A 486 29.02 36.60 86.91
CA ALA A 486 28.94 35.61 85.80
C ALA A 486 29.81 35.98 84.56
N SER A 487 30.26 35.01 83.73
CA SER A 487 30.71 35.12 82.30
C SER A 487 31.24 33.76 81.72
N ALA A 488 31.55 33.67 80.41
CA ALA A 488 31.91 32.41 79.71
C ALA A 488 32.97 32.53 78.57
N ALA A 489 33.71 31.43 78.30
CA ALA A 489 34.51 31.03 77.10
C ALA A 489 35.07 29.58 77.35
N GLN A 490 35.72 28.76 76.50
CA GLN A 490 36.19 28.71 75.08
C GLN A 490 35.77 27.30 74.48
N ASP A 491 35.90 26.85 73.22
CA ASP A 491 36.78 27.09 72.03
C ASP A 491 38.17 26.36 72.08
N PRO A 492 38.86 25.91 70.98
CA PRO A 492 38.49 25.70 69.55
C PRO A 492 38.82 24.30 68.95
N LEU A 493 38.32 23.98 67.73
CA LEU A 493 39.16 23.59 66.57
C LEU A 493 38.42 23.59 65.19
N ALA A 494 39.19 23.73 64.11
CA ALA A 494 38.80 23.94 62.70
C ALA A 494 39.00 22.66 61.82
N ALA A 495 38.69 22.58 60.51
CA ALA A 495 37.64 23.15 59.64
C ALA A 495 37.75 22.57 58.20
N ALA A 496 36.62 22.34 57.50
CA ALA A 496 36.43 22.24 56.03
C ALA A 496 34.93 21.96 55.78
N LEU A 497 34.08 22.80 55.13
CA LEU A 497 34.18 23.52 53.85
C LEU A 497 34.22 22.54 52.65
N ALA A 498 33.13 22.20 51.94
CA ALA A 498 31.80 22.78 51.68
C ALA A 498 31.72 23.86 50.57
N GLY A 499 30.74 23.70 49.66
CA GLY A 499 30.53 24.53 48.46
C GLY A 499 30.92 23.81 47.15
N ALA A 500 30.24 24.00 46.02
CA ALA A 500 28.98 24.72 45.81
C ALA A 500 28.20 24.18 44.59
N MET A 501 26.92 24.55 44.52
CA MET A 501 25.96 24.19 43.47
C MET A 501 26.20 24.93 42.15
N SER A 502 25.51 24.44 41.10
CA SER A 502 24.81 25.22 40.06
C SER A 502 25.31 25.17 38.60
N ASP A 503 24.33 24.84 37.76
CA ASP A 503 24.01 25.39 36.42
C ASP A 503 24.49 24.69 35.12
N SER A 504 23.93 25.17 34.00
CA SER A 504 23.55 24.41 32.80
C SER A 504 24.15 24.97 31.50
N GLY A 505 24.11 24.20 30.39
CA GLY A 505 24.35 24.71 29.03
C GLY A 505 25.02 23.73 28.07
N GLY A 506 24.23 23.02 27.25
CA GLY A 506 24.67 21.90 26.38
C GLY A 506 25.63 22.20 25.20
N GLY A 507 26.03 21.14 24.48
CA GLY A 507 26.89 21.28 23.28
C GLY A 507 27.37 19.99 22.58
N SER A 508 26.53 19.41 21.72
CA SER A 508 26.89 18.72 20.45
C SER A 508 27.74 17.42 20.40
N THR A 509 27.73 16.82 19.19
CA THR A 509 28.64 15.84 18.57
C THR A 509 28.79 14.38 19.08
N ALA A 510 28.39 13.48 18.18
CA ALA A 510 28.72 12.07 17.93
C ALA A 510 29.90 11.35 18.64
N PRO A 511 29.76 10.03 18.91
CA PRO A 511 30.86 9.13 19.29
C PRO A 511 31.58 8.48 18.07
N PRO A 512 32.88 8.14 18.18
CA PRO A 512 33.57 7.24 17.24
C PRO A 512 33.35 5.75 17.58
N ALA A 513 33.73 4.86 16.65
CA ALA A 513 33.54 3.41 16.75
C ALA A 513 34.85 2.64 17.08
N ASP A 514 34.71 1.34 17.36
CA ASP A 514 35.80 0.35 17.46
C ASP A 514 35.50 -0.84 16.50
N PRO A 515 36.49 -1.50 15.84
CA PRO A 515 36.24 -2.25 14.60
C PRO A 515 36.18 -3.78 14.73
N GLY A 516 35.42 -4.43 13.83
CA GLY A 516 35.32 -5.90 13.69
C GLY A 516 35.63 -6.39 12.26
N MET A 517 36.75 -7.09 12.10
CA MET A 517 37.39 -7.45 10.81
C MET A 517 36.57 -8.29 9.82
N ALA A 518 36.75 -8.01 8.52
CA ALA A 518 36.90 -9.01 7.45
C ALA A 518 37.79 -8.45 6.32
N GLN A 519 38.61 -9.27 5.66
CA GLN A 519 39.48 -8.86 4.53
C GLN A 519 38.96 -9.42 3.19
N PRO A 520 39.16 -8.71 2.06
CA PRO A 520 38.78 -9.19 0.73
C PRO A 520 39.76 -10.25 0.18
N MET A 521 39.22 -11.30 -0.43
CA MET A 521 39.99 -12.26 -1.23
C MET A 521 40.35 -11.66 -2.59
N GLN A 522 41.54 -11.98 -3.09
CA GLN A 522 42.12 -11.44 -4.32
C GLN A 522 42.53 -12.60 -5.23
N LEU A 523 41.98 -12.68 -6.45
CA LEU A 523 42.25 -13.75 -7.41
C LEU A 523 42.47 -13.18 -8.83
N MET A 524 43.34 -13.86 -9.59
CA MET A 524 43.85 -13.41 -10.90
C MET A 524 43.20 -14.19 -12.06
N PRO A 525 43.09 -13.60 -13.26
CA PRO A 525 42.67 -14.33 -14.46
C PRO A 525 43.76 -15.31 -14.93
N SER A 526 43.35 -16.36 -15.64
CA SER A 526 44.23 -17.37 -16.26
C SER A 526 43.94 -17.50 -17.76
N PRO A 527 44.91 -17.90 -18.61
CA PRO A 527 44.76 -17.93 -20.06
C PRO A 527 43.97 -19.16 -20.57
N ILE A 528 43.53 -19.08 -21.83
CA ILE A 528 42.78 -20.13 -22.54
C ILE A 528 43.72 -20.91 -23.48
N GLU A 529 43.63 -22.24 -23.47
CA GLU A 529 44.24 -23.10 -24.50
C GLU A 529 43.16 -23.68 -25.45
N PRO A 530 43.35 -23.63 -26.78
CA PRO A 530 42.45 -24.27 -27.74
C PRO A 530 42.76 -25.77 -27.91
N ARG A 531 41.73 -26.60 -28.09
CA ARG A 531 41.83 -27.98 -28.59
C ARG A 531 41.17 -28.11 -29.96
N PRO A 532 41.68 -28.99 -30.86
CA PRO A 532 41.20 -29.09 -32.24
C PRO A 532 39.88 -29.88 -32.36
N LEU A 533 39.13 -29.62 -33.44
CA LEU A 533 37.97 -30.43 -33.83
C LEU A 533 38.40 -31.73 -34.53
N PRO A 534 37.62 -32.82 -34.41
CA PRO A 534 37.67 -33.95 -35.34
C PRO A 534 36.92 -33.63 -36.66
N ASP A 535 37.27 -34.37 -37.71
CA ASP A 535 36.83 -34.18 -39.10
C ASP A 535 35.47 -34.87 -39.37
N PRO A 536 34.52 -34.29 -40.15
CA PRO A 536 33.18 -34.85 -40.33
C PRO A 536 33.10 -35.82 -41.53
N ALA A 537 33.46 -37.08 -41.30
CA ALA A 537 33.22 -38.18 -42.24
C ALA A 537 32.72 -39.44 -41.52
N GLU A 538 31.72 -40.12 -42.13
CA GLU A 538 31.02 -41.31 -41.63
C GLU A 538 30.17 -41.10 -40.34
N ALA A 539 29.02 -41.74 -40.14
CA ALA A 539 28.03 -42.30 -41.06
C ALA A 539 26.69 -42.49 -40.29
N ALA A 540 25.57 -42.66 -40.98
CA ALA A 540 24.30 -43.05 -40.39
C ALA A 540 23.42 -43.80 -41.41
N PRO A 541 22.42 -44.61 -40.97
CA PRO A 541 22.17 -45.19 -39.65
C PRO A 541 22.26 -46.73 -39.68
N GLU A 542 21.84 -47.45 -38.63
CA GLU A 542 21.11 -48.75 -38.67
C GLU A 542 20.65 -49.17 -37.24
N ASN A 543 19.76 -50.17 -37.16
CA ASN A 543 18.88 -50.52 -36.03
C ASN A 543 19.50 -51.45 -34.96
N VAL A 544 19.29 -51.16 -33.65
CA VAL A 544 19.40 -52.15 -32.55
C VAL A 544 18.25 -51.98 -31.53
N THR A 545 17.78 -53.09 -30.95
CA THR A 545 16.57 -53.19 -30.10
C THR A 545 16.87 -53.36 -28.60
N TYR A 546 16.04 -52.73 -27.75
CA TYR A 546 15.79 -52.92 -26.30
C TYR A 546 16.83 -53.61 -25.38
N GLY A 547 17.18 -52.91 -24.29
CA GLY A 547 17.72 -53.48 -23.05
C GLY A 547 17.11 -52.81 -21.80
N MET A 548 16.95 -53.56 -20.69
CA MET A 548 16.29 -53.08 -19.47
C MET A 548 17.29 -52.72 -18.34
N ASN A 549 17.00 -51.63 -17.62
CA ASN A 549 17.46 -51.29 -16.26
C ASN A 549 18.98 -51.24 -15.95
N GLY A 550 19.51 -50.05 -15.66
CA GLY A 550 20.80 -49.95 -14.95
C GLY A 550 21.52 -48.59 -14.91
N GLY A 551 20.94 -47.57 -14.27
CA GLY A 551 21.66 -46.32 -13.93
C GLY A 551 21.72 -45.27 -15.05
N ALA A 552 21.56 -43.99 -14.67
CA ALA A 552 21.59 -42.81 -15.54
C ALA A 552 22.93 -42.04 -15.37
N PRO A 553 23.29 -41.05 -16.21
CA PRO A 553 22.47 -40.41 -17.26
C PRO A 553 23.21 -40.19 -18.61
N THR A 554 23.20 -41.19 -19.49
CA THR A 554 23.29 -40.95 -20.95
C THR A 554 21.89 -40.93 -21.55
N SER A 555 21.07 -39.98 -21.09
CA SER A 555 19.89 -39.56 -21.85
C SER A 555 20.37 -39.07 -23.22
N GLU A 556 20.02 -39.86 -24.24
CA GLU A 556 20.18 -39.54 -25.66
C GLU A 556 19.80 -38.07 -25.90
N PRO A 557 20.54 -37.33 -26.75
CA PRO A 557 20.18 -35.94 -27.06
C PRO A 557 18.73 -35.83 -27.54
N LEU A 558 18.16 -34.62 -27.42
CA LEU A 558 16.93 -34.31 -28.15
C LEU A 558 17.21 -34.51 -29.64
N SER A 559 16.47 -35.43 -30.25
CA SER A 559 16.52 -35.62 -31.69
C SER A 559 16.03 -34.34 -32.40
N LEU A 560 16.43 -34.15 -33.66
CA LEU A 560 16.05 -32.95 -34.40
C LEU A 560 14.53 -32.73 -34.41
N ALA A 561 13.75 -33.79 -34.61
CA ALA A 561 12.28 -33.75 -34.55
C ALA A 561 11.68 -33.50 -33.15
N GLU A 562 12.44 -33.71 -32.06
CA GLU A 562 12.04 -33.31 -30.71
C GLU A 562 12.38 -31.82 -30.47
N LYS A 563 13.57 -31.35 -30.90
CA LYS A 563 13.93 -29.93 -30.89
C LYS A 563 12.96 -29.09 -31.74
N ASP A 564 12.64 -29.51 -32.97
CA ASP A 564 11.75 -28.76 -33.87
C ASP A 564 10.30 -28.65 -33.35
N LYS A 565 9.75 -29.71 -32.75
CA LYS A 565 8.41 -29.64 -32.14
C LYS A 565 8.37 -28.64 -30.99
N PHE A 566 9.43 -28.57 -30.20
CA PHE A 566 9.56 -27.58 -29.12
C PHE A 566 9.74 -26.17 -29.69
N ARG A 567 10.60 -25.99 -30.70
CA ARG A 567 10.85 -24.73 -31.42
C ARG A 567 9.56 -24.16 -32.04
N VAL A 568 8.77 -24.99 -32.71
CA VAL A 568 7.46 -24.63 -33.28
C VAL A 568 6.47 -24.26 -32.18
N ALA A 569 6.37 -25.06 -31.10
CA ALA A 569 5.50 -24.75 -29.98
C ALA A 569 5.88 -23.44 -29.25
N LEU A 570 7.17 -23.05 -29.28
CA LEU A 570 7.66 -21.80 -28.71
C LEU A 570 7.42 -20.59 -29.65
N GLY A 571 7.49 -20.80 -30.97
CA GLY A 571 7.16 -19.80 -31.98
C GLY A 571 5.67 -19.51 -32.15
N ASP A 572 4.78 -20.46 -31.85
CA ASP A 572 3.32 -20.32 -31.99
C ASP A 572 2.72 -19.11 -31.24
N GLN A 573 3.31 -18.74 -30.10
CA GLN A 573 2.88 -17.59 -29.29
C GLN A 573 3.89 -16.42 -29.33
N TRP A 574 4.86 -16.44 -30.25
CA TRP A 574 5.83 -15.37 -30.46
C TRP A 574 5.20 -14.24 -31.30
N ASN A 575 4.70 -13.20 -30.62
CA ASN A 575 4.02 -12.10 -31.29
C ASN A 575 5.02 -11.09 -31.90
N VAL A 576 5.54 -11.43 -33.08
CA VAL A 576 6.40 -10.54 -33.91
C VAL A 576 5.73 -9.16 -34.15
N GLY A 577 4.40 -9.12 -34.26
CA GLY A 577 3.63 -7.88 -34.43
C GLY A 577 3.55 -6.97 -33.20
N ALA A 578 4.05 -7.40 -32.03
CA ALA A 578 4.20 -6.57 -30.83
C ALA A 578 5.61 -5.96 -30.67
N LEU A 579 6.52 -6.25 -31.59
CA LEU A 579 7.87 -5.68 -31.60
C LEU A 579 7.86 -4.26 -32.18
N SER A 580 8.85 -3.45 -31.78
CA SER A 580 9.13 -2.17 -32.44
C SER A 580 9.81 -2.40 -33.80
N ALA A 581 9.84 -1.36 -34.66
CA ALA A 581 10.55 -1.44 -35.93
C ALA A 581 12.05 -1.78 -35.78
N GLU A 582 12.66 -1.39 -34.66
CA GLU A 582 14.03 -1.81 -34.28
C GLU A 582 14.05 -3.28 -33.82
N GLY A 583 13.08 -3.70 -32.99
CA GLY A 583 12.93 -5.08 -32.53
C GLY A 583 12.73 -6.11 -33.65
N LEU A 584 12.21 -5.71 -34.81
CA LEU A 584 12.10 -6.57 -36.00
C LEU A 584 13.46 -6.92 -36.63
N GLN A 585 14.51 -6.13 -36.39
CA GLN A 585 15.87 -6.41 -36.89
C GLN A 585 16.76 -7.10 -35.86
N MET A 586 16.19 -7.39 -34.69
CA MET A 586 16.90 -7.79 -33.48
C MET A 586 16.94 -9.30 -33.30
N HIS A 587 17.98 -9.79 -32.63
CA HIS A 587 18.03 -11.14 -32.06
C HIS A 587 18.23 -11.05 -30.56
N ILE A 588 17.38 -11.71 -29.77
CA ILE A 588 17.53 -11.84 -28.31
C ILE A 588 17.66 -13.31 -27.91
N SER A 589 18.61 -13.65 -27.04
CA SER A 589 18.74 -14.99 -26.46
C SER A 589 18.21 -14.98 -25.03
N VAL A 590 17.21 -15.80 -24.74
CA VAL A 590 16.45 -15.83 -23.48
C VAL A 590 16.61 -17.20 -22.82
N GLU A 591 17.07 -17.22 -21.58
CA GLU A 591 17.22 -18.44 -20.78
C GLU A 591 16.03 -18.63 -19.85
N PHE A 592 15.53 -19.86 -19.73
CA PHE A 592 14.49 -20.23 -18.77
C PHE A 592 14.52 -21.71 -18.39
N ASP A 593 13.99 -22.02 -17.20
CA ASP A 593 13.87 -23.38 -16.69
C ASP A 593 12.45 -23.94 -16.93
N ILE A 594 12.35 -25.24 -17.20
CA ILE A 594 11.09 -25.96 -17.50
C ILE A 594 10.90 -27.11 -16.50
N ALA A 595 9.76 -27.14 -15.83
CA ALA A 595 9.38 -28.20 -14.89
C ALA A 595 9.09 -29.54 -15.59
N ARG A 596 9.17 -30.66 -14.87
CA ARG A 596 8.92 -32.04 -15.39
C ARG A 596 7.54 -32.25 -16.03
N ASN A 597 6.59 -31.32 -15.87
CA ASN A 597 5.28 -31.31 -16.53
C ASN A 597 5.26 -30.49 -17.84
N GLY A 598 6.44 -30.09 -18.35
CA GLY A 598 6.59 -29.29 -19.58
C GLY A 598 6.28 -27.80 -19.43
N ARG A 599 6.01 -27.30 -18.21
CA ARG A 599 5.67 -25.87 -18.00
C ARG A 599 6.90 -25.04 -17.61
N PRO A 600 7.11 -23.84 -18.18
CA PRO A 600 8.21 -22.96 -17.82
C PRO A 600 8.00 -22.32 -16.44
N HIS A 601 9.09 -22.10 -15.72
CA HIS A 601 9.11 -21.36 -14.46
C HIS A 601 9.16 -19.84 -14.73
N ALA A 602 8.04 -19.14 -14.53
CA ALA A 602 7.88 -17.72 -14.88
C ALA A 602 8.89 -16.74 -14.22
N ASP A 603 9.51 -17.17 -13.12
CA ASP A 603 10.52 -16.40 -12.35
C ASP A 603 11.98 -16.72 -12.77
N SER A 604 12.19 -17.77 -13.59
CA SER A 604 13.52 -18.13 -14.12
C SER A 604 13.86 -17.42 -15.43
N ILE A 605 12.84 -16.94 -16.16
CA ILE A 605 12.95 -16.37 -17.50
C ILE A 605 13.77 -15.08 -17.46
N ARG A 606 14.91 -15.06 -18.17
CA ARG A 606 15.88 -13.95 -18.16
C ARG A 606 16.51 -13.73 -19.54
N LEU A 607 16.77 -12.47 -19.87
CA LEU A 607 17.55 -12.10 -21.06
C LEU A 607 19.04 -12.41 -20.80
N VAL A 608 19.69 -13.15 -21.69
CA VAL A 608 21.12 -13.49 -21.61
C VAL A 608 21.94 -12.53 -22.46
N ASP A 609 21.52 -12.32 -23.71
CA ASP A 609 22.28 -11.64 -24.74
C ASP A 609 21.34 -11.01 -25.78
N TYR A 610 21.80 -9.98 -26.48
CA TYR A 610 21.06 -9.38 -27.59
C TYR A 610 21.98 -8.77 -28.65
N ARG A 611 21.54 -8.83 -29.92
CA ARG A 611 22.25 -8.29 -31.09
C ARG A 611 21.31 -7.46 -31.96
N ASN A 612 21.88 -6.51 -32.69
CA ASN A 612 21.22 -5.69 -33.71
C ASN A 612 20.05 -4.81 -33.22
N GLY A 613 20.12 -4.29 -31.99
CA GLY A 613 19.15 -3.31 -31.48
C GLY A 613 19.58 -2.67 -30.16
N SER A 614 18.92 -1.56 -29.80
CA SER A 614 19.12 -0.83 -28.55
C SER A 614 18.71 -1.64 -27.31
N GLU A 615 19.27 -1.30 -26.14
CA GLU A 615 18.88 -1.92 -24.86
C GLU A 615 17.38 -1.71 -24.54
N ALA A 616 16.79 -0.60 -25.01
CA ALA A 616 15.36 -0.33 -24.87
C ALA A 616 14.51 -1.30 -25.72
N ALA A 617 14.91 -1.53 -26.98
CA ALA A 617 14.30 -2.55 -27.83
C ALA A 617 14.50 -3.97 -27.25
N ALA A 618 15.68 -4.27 -26.69
CA ALA A 618 15.97 -5.55 -26.04
C ALA A 618 14.98 -5.83 -24.90
N ARG A 619 14.73 -4.83 -24.04
CA ARG A 619 13.79 -4.90 -22.92
C ARG A 619 12.34 -5.08 -23.38
N GLN A 620 11.91 -4.38 -24.45
CA GLN A 620 10.58 -4.57 -25.04
C GLN A 620 10.42 -5.98 -25.62
N ALA A 621 11.37 -6.43 -26.46
CA ALA A 621 11.34 -7.74 -27.09
C ALA A 621 11.40 -8.88 -26.05
N PHE A 622 12.16 -8.70 -24.96
CA PHE A 622 12.20 -9.64 -23.84
C PHE A 622 10.85 -9.82 -23.15
N GLU A 623 10.09 -8.76 -22.86
CA GLU A 623 8.75 -8.90 -22.26
C GLU A 623 7.75 -9.59 -23.22
N VAL A 624 7.86 -9.35 -24.54
CA VAL A 624 7.10 -10.10 -25.54
C VAL A 624 7.49 -11.59 -25.55
N ALA A 625 8.79 -11.91 -25.49
CA ALA A 625 9.29 -13.29 -25.50
C ALA A 625 8.91 -14.02 -24.20
N ARG A 626 9.09 -13.38 -23.05
CA ARG A 626 8.68 -13.87 -21.73
C ARG A 626 7.17 -14.17 -21.69
N ARG A 627 6.34 -13.31 -22.29
CA ARG A 627 4.91 -13.56 -22.45
C ARG A 627 4.63 -14.75 -23.38
N GLY A 628 5.32 -14.86 -24.52
CA GLY A 628 5.21 -15.98 -25.45
C GLY A 628 5.55 -17.33 -24.79
N ILE A 629 6.71 -17.42 -24.14
CA ILE A 629 7.17 -18.58 -23.34
C ILE A 629 6.08 -19.04 -22.37
N ILE A 630 5.53 -18.13 -21.56
CA ILE A 630 4.49 -18.44 -20.56
C ILE A 630 3.17 -18.89 -21.22
N MET A 631 2.79 -18.29 -22.35
CA MET A 631 1.55 -18.63 -23.07
C MET A 631 1.63 -20.02 -23.73
N SER A 632 2.68 -20.30 -24.51
CA SER A 632 2.93 -21.63 -25.08
C SER A 632 3.06 -22.69 -24.00
N GLY A 633 3.77 -22.35 -22.92
CA GLY A 633 3.96 -23.20 -21.76
C GLY A 633 2.70 -23.55 -20.96
N ARG A 634 1.54 -22.91 -21.21
CA ARG A 634 0.32 -23.14 -20.43
C ARG A 634 -0.22 -24.56 -20.57
N GLY A 635 -0.11 -25.16 -21.77
CA GLY A 635 -0.44 -26.57 -22.01
C GLY A 635 0.63 -27.55 -21.52
N GLY A 636 1.86 -27.07 -21.37
CA GLY A 636 3.07 -27.90 -21.28
C GLY A 636 3.66 -28.17 -22.66
N PHE A 637 4.97 -27.98 -22.81
CA PHE A 637 5.68 -28.25 -24.07
C PHE A 637 5.76 -29.77 -24.37
N PRO A 638 5.76 -30.18 -25.66
CA PRO A 638 5.75 -31.58 -26.09
C PRO A 638 7.13 -32.26 -25.96
N LEU A 639 7.73 -32.18 -24.77
CA LEU A 639 9.10 -32.64 -24.48
C LEU A 639 9.11 -34.06 -23.86
N PRO A 640 10.09 -34.93 -24.19
CA PRO A 640 10.10 -36.32 -23.72
C PRO A 640 10.42 -36.41 -22.22
N PRO A 641 9.54 -36.97 -21.36
CA PRO A 641 9.73 -36.98 -19.91
C PRO A 641 10.97 -37.79 -19.46
N GLY A 642 11.37 -38.80 -20.24
CA GLY A 642 12.60 -39.57 -20.00
C GLY A 642 13.90 -38.83 -20.34
N LYS A 643 13.84 -37.67 -21.00
CA LYS A 643 15.01 -36.85 -21.39
C LYS A 643 15.12 -35.54 -20.57
N TYR A 644 14.44 -35.41 -19.42
CA TYR A 644 14.37 -34.16 -18.65
C TYR A 644 15.71 -33.45 -18.42
N ASP A 645 16.76 -34.22 -18.16
CA ASP A 645 18.12 -33.75 -17.90
C ASP A 645 18.82 -33.19 -19.18
N ARG A 646 18.05 -32.97 -20.26
CA ARG A 646 18.42 -32.33 -21.54
C ARG A 646 17.52 -31.13 -21.91
N TRP A 647 16.49 -30.81 -21.12
CA TRP A 647 15.54 -29.73 -21.43
C TRP A 647 14.97 -28.97 -20.23
N HIS A 648 15.36 -29.31 -18.99
CA HIS A 648 14.93 -28.59 -17.79
C HIS A 648 15.43 -27.14 -17.72
N ASN A 649 16.43 -26.78 -18.52
CA ASN A 649 16.99 -25.45 -18.73
C ASN A 649 17.18 -25.29 -20.25
N VAL A 650 16.80 -24.14 -20.79
CA VAL A 650 16.78 -23.86 -22.23
C VAL A 650 17.25 -22.43 -22.46
N VAL A 651 18.11 -22.24 -23.45
CA VAL A 651 18.33 -20.94 -24.10
C VAL A 651 17.61 -20.95 -25.45
N ALA A 652 16.81 -19.93 -25.71
CA ALA A 652 16.08 -19.77 -26.97
C ALA A 652 16.36 -18.40 -27.59
N GLY A 653 16.77 -18.41 -28.85
CA GLY A 653 16.93 -17.23 -29.69
C GLY A 653 15.60 -16.81 -30.30
N PHE A 654 15.27 -15.52 -30.25
CA PHE A 654 14.06 -14.95 -30.84
C PHE A 654 14.41 -13.80 -31.79
N SER A 655 13.87 -13.83 -33.00
CA SER A 655 13.99 -12.79 -34.03
C SER A 655 12.69 -12.65 -34.85
N ALA A 656 12.64 -11.75 -35.83
CA ALA A 656 11.51 -11.70 -36.77
C ALA A 656 11.45 -12.89 -37.74
N GLU A 657 12.56 -13.63 -37.93
CA GLU A 657 12.60 -14.84 -38.75
C GLU A 657 12.02 -16.07 -38.02
N GLY A 658 11.97 -16.02 -36.68
CA GLY A 658 11.31 -17.01 -35.85
C GLY A 658 11.98 -17.22 -34.50
N VAL A 659 11.99 -18.48 -34.07
CA VAL A 659 12.61 -18.94 -32.82
C VAL A 659 13.61 -20.05 -33.12
N GLU A 660 14.76 -20.01 -32.44
CA GLU A 660 15.85 -20.98 -32.46
C GLU A 660 16.11 -21.53 -31.05
N ILE A 661 16.62 -22.75 -30.91
CA ILE A 661 16.90 -23.41 -29.63
C ILE A 661 18.38 -23.82 -29.61
N GLU A 662 19.17 -23.10 -28.81
CA GLU A 662 20.62 -23.28 -28.67
C GLU A 662 20.94 -24.62 -27.97
#